data_AF-A0A519LHZ1-F1
#
_entry.id   AF-A0A519LHZ1-F1
#
_cell.length_a   1.000
_cell.length_b   1.000
_cell.length_c   1.000
_cell.angle_alpha   90.00
_cell.angle_beta   90.00
_cell.angle_gamma   90.00
#
_symmetry.space_group_name_H-M   'P 1'
#
loop_
_entity.id
_entity.type
_entity.pdbx_description
1 polymer ?
#
loop_
_entity_poly.entity_id
_entity_poly.type
_entity_poly.pdbx_seq_one_letter_code
_entity_poly.pdbx_strand_id
1 'polypeptide(L)'
;MSSNGINYNEFLKYVHHPFEERISFGDLEQLLELSEDYNKDSVHSLGKAMSLDRLVFSGTKRDKSALVFDQEFFGGINVWIADNHKGKSTIFKVIKLALTGTDTIKKDIRPWMDEVILGFKIGKISYTTYIDRRGRDRGGLYRMPIDQFLLVKSNNKLDSLDNDVEFLFRSNKDLEEKMEEFFFDQLSYYTLKYTSKSGLKDEFRLNTNALSWTTYFKSIYLESSNYDFLFFREEDYGAQGKKIFEMILGLPLTYPINRLKLQLEKTLEAIGRTKLTGQLDTGMSSKERKDLQKEHKQILEELTQTNVSTLTFSDKEFLDEYDKLQAIVTERRNQIRVVQERYQGEKFKISPLEEEIYNLNNDVKKIEAELVRLGKNEINMELYRQTESFFSNLEIKTCPHCEIAVSEEKKQKEHDTHKCSLCGETPTEQKIEDSELELKTKKIQDEITSHSAKLKNVSADLTEKNLLLNDLNQKISSAYEKLVSVPSIDRENSRMIELEQKIDEVAKARQSQRQLMETRERLIREEAILRFRLEEKTEVVPITQKSTLEKLNLDREILEFALLSLGKKRVQLNADILSKLQNLILNEVNSFGLVSIENIEIDDKFNLLLTQNGVKVEFGDLEPGEKLRIKLAFYLSLIQLDIDYSLGRHPRFLIFDSPGSEEMVPKHLHGLSEMFKTINDRLKGELQIFVGSALREFDGITDKKKTVIKG
;
A
#
# COMPACT_ATOMS: atom_id res chain seq x y z
N MET A 1 -0.60 -22.09 32.50
CA MET A 1 -1.20 -23.15 31.67
C MET A 1 -0.72 -22.90 30.25
N SER A 2 0.33 -23.55 29.75
CA SER A 2 0.30 -24.92 29.23
C SER A 2 1.54 -25.74 29.63
N SER A 3 1.33 -27.01 29.93
CA SER A 3 2.32 -27.98 30.42
C SER A 3 3.05 -28.75 29.30
N ASN A 4 3.30 -28.11 28.15
CA ASN A 4 3.85 -28.77 26.94
C ASN A 4 5.23 -28.25 26.49
N GLY A 5 5.84 -27.30 27.21
CA GLY A 5 7.19 -26.82 26.91
C GLY A 5 8.24 -27.84 27.34
N ILE A 6 9.20 -28.17 26.47
CA ILE A 6 10.34 -29.00 26.87
C ILE A 6 11.29 -28.15 27.70
N ASN A 7 11.72 -28.69 28.84
CA ASN A 7 12.69 -28.04 29.68
C ASN A 7 14.07 -28.15 29.03
N TYR A 8 14.64 -27.01 28.62
CA TYR A 8 15.95 -26.95 27.96
C TYR A 8 17.05 -27.63 28.80
N ASN A 9 17.04 -27.46 30.13
CA ASN A 9 18.03 -28.09 31.01
C ASN A 9 17.86 -29.62 31.09
N GLU A 10 16.64 -30.13 31.03
CA GLU A 10 16.41 -31.58 30.94
C GLU A 10 16.87 -32.14 29.60
N PHE A 11 16.64 -31.41 28.51
CA PHE A 11 17.15 -31.76 27.20
C PHE A 11 18.69 -31.79 27.17
N LEU A 12 19.36 -30.78 27.74
CA LEU A 12 20.82 -30.76 27.87
C LEU A 12 21.34 -31.97 28.64
N LYS A 13 20.73 -32.29 29.79
CA LYS A 13 21.12 -33.48 30.58
C LYS A 13 20.92 -34.78 29.80
N TYR A 14 19.81 -34.90 29.08
CA TYR A 14 19.51 -36.06 28.25
C TYR A 14 20.52 -36.24 27.11
N VAL A 15 20.92 -35.14 26.45
CA VAL A 15 21.96 -35.17 25.40
C VAL A 15 23.34 -35.40 26.00
N HIS A 16 23.63 -34.90 27.20
CA HIS A 16 24.94 -35.05 27.85
C HIS A 16 25.21 -36.49 28.29
N HIS A 17 24.20 -37.20 28.80
CA HIS A 17 24.39 -38.50 29.46
C HIS A 17 25.17 -39.54 28.64
N PRO A 18 24.91 -39.75 27.32
CA PRO A 18 25.70 -40.69 26.51
C PRO A 18 27.14 -40.23 26.22
N PHE A 19 27.48 -38.97 26.48
CA PHE A 19 28.76 -38.33 26.14
C PHE A 19 29.47 -37.75 27.37
N GLU A 20 29.04 -38.08 28.59
CA GLU A 20 29.51 -37.46 29.84
C GLU A 20 31.01 -37.63 30.07
N GLU A 21 31.60 -38.71 29.57
CA GLU A 21 33.04 -38.98 29.62
C GLU A 21 33.85 -38.26 28.53
N ARG A 22 33.19 -37.73 27.48
CA ARG A 22 33.82 -37.17 26.27
C ARG A 22 33.67 -35.65 26.15
N ILE A 23 32.71 -35.03 26.84
CA ILE A 23 32.47 -33.58 26.81
C ILE A 23 31.95 -33.07 28.16
N SER A 24 32.36 -31.86 28.56
CA SER A 24 31.81 -31.22 29.76
C SER A 24 30.40 -30.68 29.51
N PHE A 25 29.60 -30.52 30.56
CA PHE A 25 28.24 -29.98 30.43
C PHE A 25 28.24 -28.55 29.85
N GLY A 26 29.22 -27.72 30.23
CA GLY A 26 29.35 -26.34 29.73
C GLY A 26 29.75 -26.28 28.25
N ASP A 27 30.67 -27.16 27.82
CA ASP A 27 31.07 -27.26 26.40
C ASP A 27 29.91 -27.75 25.54
N LEU A 28 29.09 -28.68 26.05
CA LEU A 28 27.87 -29.13 25.38
C LEU A 28 26.85 -28.00 25.22
N GLU A 29 26.61 -27.23 26.29
CA GLU A 29 25.69 -26.09 26.26
C GLU A 29 26.16 -25.05 25.23
N GLN A 30 27.46 -24.79 25.15
CA GLN A 30 28.05 -23.89 24.15
C GLN A 30 27.96 -24.45 22.72
N LEU A 31 28.11 -25.76 22.54
CA LEU A 31 27.98 -26.41 21.23
C LEU A 31 26.55 -26.29 20.68
N LEU A 32 25.54 -26.50 21.54
CA LEU A 32 24.14 -26.47 21.13
C LEU A 32 23.62 -25.02 20.98
N GLU A 33 24.00 -24.11 21.89
CA GLU A 33 23.72 -22.66 21.79
C GLU A 33 22.22 -22.33 21.56
N LEU A 34 21.31 -22.89 22.39
CA LEU A 34 19.86 -22.75 22.21
C LEU A 34 19.14 -21.91 23.29
N SER A 35 19.87 -21.33 24.26
CA SER A 35 19.34 -20.86 25.55
C SER A 35 18.33 -19.71 25.49
N GLU A 36 18.42 -18.77 24.55
CA GLU A 36 17.50 -17.61 24.50
C GLU A 36 16.15 -17.92 23.84
N ASP A 37 16.05 -18.97 23.02
CA ASP A 37 15.02 -19.07 21.99
C ASP A 37 14.37 -20.47 21.85
N TYR A 38 14.67 -21.39 22.77
CA TYR A 38 14.31 -22.80 22.66
C TYR A 38 12.79 -23.07 22.54
N ASN A 39 11.95 -22.25 23.18
CA ASN A 39 10.48 -22.42 23.24
C ASN A 39 9.71 -21.32 22.50
N LYS A 40 10.24 -20.81 21.37
CA LYS A 40 9.55 -19.79 20.53
C LYS A 40 8.31 -20.31 19.78
N ASP A 41 8.18 -21.62 19.68
CA ASP A 41 7.14 -22.27 18.89
C ASP A 41 5.85 -22.52 19.67
N SER A 42 4.72 -22.33 19.00
CA SER A 42 3.40 -22.61 19.53
C SER A 42 2.47 -22.92 18.37
N VAL A 43 1.80 -24.08 18.49
CA VAL A 43 0.75 -24.53 17.57
C VAL A 43 -0.53 -23.72 17.70
N HIS A 44 -0.71 -23.03 18.82
CA HIS A 44 -1.91 -22.23 19.04
C HIS A 44 -1.91 -21.02 18.13
N SER A 45 -3.08 -20.79 17.52
CA SER A 45 -3.32 -19.64 16.69
C SER A 45 -3.27 -18.34 17.49
N LEU A 46 -2.85 -17.29 16.79
CA LEU A 46 -2.90 -15.92 17.28
C LEU A 46 -4.30 -15.29 17.13
N GLY A 47 -5.21 -15.95 16.40
CA GLY A 47 -6.53 -15.42 16.05
C GLY A 47 -6.47 -14.16 15.18
N LYS A 48 -5.34 -13.92 14.52
CA LYS A 48 -5.07 -12.74 13.67
C LYS A 48 -5.30 -13.08 12.20
N ALA A 49 -6.54 -12.93 11.75
CA ALA A 49 -6.86 -12.99 10.32
C ALA A 49 -6.46 -11.68 9.61
N MET A 50 -5.97 -11.78 8.38
CA MET A 50 -5.68 -10.64 7.52
C MET A 50 -6.80 -10.48 6.49
N SER A 51 -7.22 -9.23 6.26
CA SER A 51 -8.17 -8.89 5.20
C SER A 51 -7.85 -7.54 4.59
N LEU A 52 -7.89 -7.43 3.28
CA LEU A 52 -7.74 -6.19 2.55
C LEU A 52 -9.11 -5.50 2.43
N ASP A 53 -9.12 -4.18 2.59
CA ASP A 53 -10.34 -3.37 2.59
C ASP A 53 -10.52 -2.62 1.26
N ARG A 54 -9.45 -1.98 0.75
CA ARG A 54 -9.50 -1.15 -0.46
C ARG A 54 -8.12 -0.93 -1.04
N LEU A 55 -8.01 -0.92 -2.36
CA LEU A 55 -6.80 -0.54 -3.08
C LEU A 55 -7.09 0.69 -3.93
N VAL A 56 -6.27 1.72 -3.75
CA VAL A 56 -6.24 2.92 -4.59
C VAL A 56 -4.86 3.03 -5.20
N PHE A 57 -4.76 3.17 -6.52
CA PHE A 57 -3.52 3.61 -7.15
C PHE A 57 -3.80 4.55 -8.30
N SER A 58 -2.92 5.52 -8.47
CA SER A 58 -3.06 6.53 -9.51
C SER A 58 -1.74 6.82 -10.20
N GLY A 59 -1.82 7.40 -11.39
CA GLY A 59 -0.68 7.98 -12.08
C GLY A 59 -1.00 8.32 -13.52
N THR A 60 0.02 8.29 -14.39
CA THR A 60 -0.10 8.74 -15.77
C THR A 60 0.44 7.70 -16.75
N LYS A 61 -0.38 7.24 -17.69
CA LYS A 61 0.07 6.31 -18.75
C LYS A 61 1.00 7.01 -19.75
N ARG A 62 1.68 6.23 -20.59
CA ARG A 62 2.58 6.75 -21.65
C ARG A 62 1.89 7.72 -22.63
N ASP A 63 0.61 7.52 -22.90
CA ASP A 63 -0.21 8.39 -23.76
C ASP A 63 -0.71 9.65 -23.03
N LYS A 64 -0.19 9.92 -21.82
CA LYS A 64 -0.60 11.00 -20.92
C LYS A 64 -2.04 10.91 -20.40
N SER A 65 -2.73 9.80 -20.62
CA SER A 65 -4.03 9.56 -19.99
C SER A 65 -3.86 9.26 -18.50
N ALA A 66 -4.79 9.77 -17.69
CA ALA A 66 -4.81 9.49 -16.27
C ALA A 66 -5.10 8.00 -16.01
N LEU A 67 -4.29 7.38 -15.17
CA LEU A 67 -4.54 6.07 -14.57
C LEU A 67 -5.13 6.32 -13.19
N VAL A 68 -6.38 5.91 -12.98
CA VAL A 68 -7.00 5.92 -11.66
C VAL A 68 -7.63 4.56 -11.45
N PHE A 69 -7.25 3.90 -10.37
CA PHE A 69 -7.83 2.66 -9.91
C PHE A 69 -8.23 2.84 -8.46
N ASP A 70 -9.47 2.47 -8.16
CA ASP A 70 -10.05 2.57 -6.84
C ASP A 70 -11.05 1.42 -6.70
N GLN A 71 -10.77 0.49 -5.79
CA GLN A 71 -11.54 -0.73 -5.63
C GLN A 71 -11.61 -1.13 -4.16
N GLU A 72 -12.83 -1.25 -3.65
CA GLU A 72 -13.12 -1.90 -2.38
C GLU A 72 -13.09 -3.42 -2.50
N PHE A 73 -12.69 -4.08 -1.43
CA PHE A 73 -12.63 -5.52 -1.29
C PHE A 73 -13.50 -5.98 -0.12
N PHE A 74 -13.98 -7.21 -0.18
CA PHE A 74 -14.92 -7.75 0.79
C PHE A 74 -14.42 -9.09 1.35
N GLY A 75 -14.97 -9.53 2.48
CA GLY A 75 -14.75 -10.89 2.99
C GLY A 75 -15.26 -11.95 2.01
N GLY A 76 -14.70 -13.16 2.08
CA GLY A 76 -14.93 -14.24 1.12
C GLY A 76 -14.18 -14.04 -0.19
N ILE A 77 -14.77 -14.51 -1.28
CA ILE A 77 -14.10 -14.55 -2.58
C ILE A 77 -14.37 -13.27 -3.37
N ASN A 78 -13.30 -12.64 -3.85
CA ASN A 78 -13.30 -11.49 -4.76
C ASN A 78 -12.69 -11.93 -6.10
N VAL A 79 -13.31 -11.57 -7.21
CA VAL A 79 -13.00 -12.15 -8.53
C VAL A 79 -12.74 -11.08 -9.56
N TRP A 80 -11.66 -11.25 -10.33
CA TRP A 80 -11.38 -10.47 -11.53
C TRP A 80 -11.43 -11.38 -12.75
N ILE A 81 -12.43 -11.15 -13.61
CA ILE A 81 -12.61 -11.87 -14.89
C ILE A 81 -12.25 -10.92 -16.03
N ALA A 82 -11.21 -11.25 -16.77
CA ALA A 82 -10.79 -10.48 -17.94
C ALA A 82 -9.94 -11.35 -18.86
N ASP A 83 -9.72 -10.96 -20.12
CA ASP A 83 -8.75 -11.68 -20.96
C ASP A 83 -7.32 -11.62 -20.37
N ASN A 84 -6.45 -12.49 -20.87
CA ASN A 84 -5.03 -12.42 -20.54
C ASN A 84 -4.47 -11.04 -20.89
N HIS A 85 -3.51 -10.56 -20.08
CA HIS A 85 -2.86 -9.24 -20.25
C HIS A 85 -3.75 -8.00 -20.02
N LYS A 86 -4.99 -8.14 -19.55
CA LYS A 86 -5.89 -7.01 -19.21
C LYS A 86 -5.66 -6.39 -17.81
N GLY A 87 -4.55 -6.72 -17.15
CA GLY A 87 -4.13 -6.10 -15.89
C GLY A 87 -4.54 -6.79 -14.58
N LYS A 88 -5.11 -8.02 -14.62
CA LYS A 88 -5.45 -8.80 -13.41
C LYS A 88 -4.24 -9.04 -12.51
N SER A 89 -3.19 -9.68 -13.05
CA SER A 89 -1.94 -9.92 -12.33
C SER A 89 -1.22 -8.64 -11.92
N THR A 90 -1.47 -7.52 -12.61
CA THR A 90 -0.94 -6.22 -12.20
C THR A 90 -1.52 -5.78 -10.86
N ILE A 91 -2.82 -5.97 -10.62
CA ILE A 91 -3.48 -5.66 -9.34
C ILE A 91 -2.83 -6.47 -8.21
N PHE A 92 -2.66 -7.78 -8.39
CA PHE A 92 -2.03 -8.64 -7.38
C PHE A 92 -0.56 -8.28 -7.13
N LYS A 93 0.17 -7.85 -8.16
CA LYS A 93 1.54 -7.36 -8.02
C LYS A 93 1.64 -6.02 -7.28
N VAL A 94 0.65 -5.14 -7.43
CA VAL A 94 0.55 -3.89 -6.65
C VAL A 94 0.25 -4.21 -5.18
N ILE A 95 -0.66 -5.15 -4.92
CA ILE A 95 -0.93 -5.64 -3.56
C ILE A 95 0.32 -6.25 -2.94
N LYS A 96 1.04 -7.11 -3.68
CA LYS A 96 2.31 -7.69 -3.25
C LYS A 96 3.33 -6.62 -2.90
N LEU A 97 3.51 -5.59 -3.74
CA LEU A 97 4.39 -4.46 -3.44
C LEU A 97 4.00 -3.78 -2.12
N ALA A 98 2.71 -3.48 -1.92
CA ALA A 98 2.24 -2.81 -0.71
C ALA A 98 2.32 -3.66 0.57
N LEU A 99 2.25 -4.99 0.47
CA LEU A 99 2.35 -5.91 1.62
C LEU A 99 3.76 -6.45 1.88
N THR A 100 4.69 -6.33 0.92
CA THR A 100 6.01 -6.98 1.02
C THR A 100 7.19 -6.08 0.68
N GLY A 101 6.97 -4.93 0.03
CA GLY A 101 8.04 -4.08 -0.51
C GLY A 101 8.68 -4.59 -1.81
N THR A 102 8.43 -5.83 -2.21
CA THR A 102 9.01 -6.39 -3.44
C THR A 102 8.27 -5.95 -4.69
N ASP A 103 8.92 -5.14 -5.51
CA ASP A 103 8.36 -4.69 -6.80
C ASP A 103 8.58 -5.74 -7.91
N THR A 104 7.50 -6.48 -8.22
CA THR A 104 7.46 -7.43 -9.34
C THR A 104 6.56 -6.96 -10.50
N ILE A 105 6.15 -5.68 -10.46
CA ILE A 105 5.34 -5.06 -11.51
C ILE A 105 6.18 -4.99 -12.78
N LYS A 106 5.54 -5.24 -13.94
CA LYS A 106 6.26 -5.23 -15.21
C LYS A 106 6.88 -3.84 -15.48
N LYS A 107 8.11 -3.82 -16.01
CA LYS A 107 8.91 -2.60 -16.22
C LYS A 107 8.24 -1.55 -17.11
N ASP A 108 7.33 -1.97 -17.99
CA ASP A 108 6.56 -1.11 -18.88
C ASP A 108 5.36 -0.42 -18.22
N ILE A 109 4.76 -1.08 -17.23
CA ILE A 109 3.60 -0.60 -16.45
C ILE A 109 4.05 0.19 -15.22
N ARG A 110 5.17 -0.20 -14.60
CA ARG A 110 5.72 0.43 -13.39
C ARG A 110 5.75 1.97 -13.46
N PRO A 111 6.21 2.62 -14.56
CA PRO A 111 6.26 4.08 -14.64
C PRO A 111 4.89 4.77 -14.69
N TRP A 112 3.79 4.03 -14.86
CA TRP A 112 2.45 4.62 -14.93
C TRP A 112 1.85 4.89 -13.55
N MET A 113 2.47 4.38 -12.49
CA MET A 113 1.97 4.44 -11.12
C MET A 113 2.76 5.49 -10.36
N ASP A 114 2.11 6.61 -10.08
CA ASP A 114 2.66 7.69 -9.26
C ASP A 114 2.41 7.42 -7.77
N GLU A 115 1.37 6.65 -7.45
CA GLU A 115 0.91 6.48 -6.08
C GLU A 115 0.18 5.15 -5.87
N VAL A 116 0.43 4.50 -4.73
CA VAL A 116 -0.26 3.29 -4.28
C VAL A 116 -0.69 3.47 -2.82
N ILE A 117 -1.95 3.16 -2.52
CA ILE A 117 -2.52 3.18 -1.18
C ILE A 117 -3.31 1.87 -0.99
N LEU A 118 -2.94 1.08 0.01
CA LEU A 118 -3.61 -0.18 0.34
C LEU A 118 -4.11 -0.15 1.78
N GLY A 119 -5.42 -0.28 1.98
CA GLY A 119 -6.04 -0.50 3.28
C GLY A 119 -6.18 -1.99 3.57
N PHE A 120 -5.77 -2.42 4.75
CA PHE A 120 -5.92 -3.80 5.21
C PHE A 120 -6.05 -3.86 6.74
N LYS A 121 -6.45 -5.03 7.25
CA LYS A 121 -6.61 -5.30 8.68
C LYS A 121 -5.82 -6.53 9.06
N ILE A 122 -5.32 -6.53 10.29
CA ILE A 122 -4.82 -7.72 10.99
C ILE A 122 -5.59 -7.83 12.30
N GLY A 123 -6.41 -8.88 12.42
CA GLY A 123 -7.37 -9.00 13.52
C GLY A 123 -8.37 -7.84 13.52
N LYS A 124 -8.30 -6.97 14.53
CA LYS A 124 -9.20 -5.81 14.69
C LYS A 124 -8.55 -4.47 14.34
N ILE A 125 -7.26 -4.46 14.02
CA ILE A 125 -6.52 -3.21 13.77
C ILE A 125 -6.47 -2.98 12.27
N SER A 126 -6.84 -1.77 11.85
CA SER A 126 -6.74 -1.31 10.48
C SER A 126 -5.41 -0.61 10.22
N TYR A 127 -4.84 -0.89 9.06
CA TYR A 127 -3.60 -0.32 8.57
C TYR A 127 -3.79 0.21 7.15
N THR A 128 -3.01 1.23 6.81
CA THR A 128 -2.93 1.79 5.47
C THR A 128 -1.48 1.92 5.05
N THR A 129 -1.08 1.20 4.01
CA THR A 129 0.20 1.40 3.35
C THR A 129 0.07 2.50 2.32
N TYR A 130 0.98 3.48 2.35
CA TYR A 130 1.08 4.53 1.33
C TYR A 130 2.47 4.51 0.69
N ILE A 131 2.51 4.51 -0.63
CA ILE A 131 3.73 4.56 -1.46
C ILE A 131 3.59 5.68 -2.49
N ASP A 132 4.43 6.71 -2.37
CA ASP A 132 4.66 7.76 -3.36
C ASP A 132 5.81 7.34 -4.28
N ARG A 133 5.55 7.33 -5.59
CA ARG A 133 6.45 6.87 -6.64
C ARG A 133 6.87 7.96 -7.62
N ARG A 134 6.54 9.23 -7.36
CA ARG A 134 6.88 10.39 -8.24
C ARG A 134 8.39 10.74 -8.24
N GLY A 135 9.22 9.86 -7.72
CA GLY A 135 10.66 10.00 -7.53
C GLY A 135 11.22 8.67 -7.01
N ARG A 136 12.10 8.73 -6.00
CA ARG A 136 12.45 7.51 -5.25
C ARG A 136 11.24 7.08 -4.43
N ASP A 137 10.89 5.79 -4.54
CA ASP A 137 9.77 5.19 -3.79
C ASP A 137 9.92 5.52 -2.28
N ARG A 138 8.91 6.17 -1.70
CA ARG A 138 8.87 6.63 -0.30
C ARG A 138 7.46 6.57 0.26
N GLY A 139 7.31 6.56 1.58
CA GLY A 139 5.98 6.55 2.20
C GLY A 139 6.01 5.99 3.63
N GLY A 140 4.93 5.32 4.02
CA GLY A 140 4.83 4.71 5.34
C GLY A 140 3.66 3.75 5.50
N LEU A 141 3.66 3.08 6.65
CA LEU A 141 2.54 2.29 7.15
C LEU A 141 1.87 3.05 8.29
N TYR A 142 0.56 3.24 8.19
CA TYR A 142 -0.23 4.02 9.14
C TYR A 142 -1.28 3.14 9.79
N ARG A 143 -1.45 3.23 11.10
CA ARG A 143 -2.41 2.47 11.91
C ARG A 143 -3.81 3.11 11.87
N MET A 144 -4.39 3.22 10.69
CA MET A 144 -5.76 3.73 10.50
C MET A 144 -6.42 3.15 9.25
N PRO A 145 -7.75 3.19 9.16
CA PRO A 145 -8.47 2.86 7.93
C PRO A 145 -8.12 3.79 6.77
N ILE A 146 -8.15 3.26 5.55
CA ILE A 146 -7.80 4.00 4.33
C ILE A 146 -8.64 5.26 4.11
N ASP A 147 -9.93 5.24 4.45
CA ASP A 147 -10.80 6.41 4.26
C ASP A 147 -10.38 7.57 5.18
N GLN A 148 -9.98 7.26 6.41
CA GLN A 148 -9.42 8.25 7.34
C GLN A 148 -8.07 8.76 6.83
N PHE A 149 -7.21 7.88 6.33
CA PHE A 149 -5.93 8.27 5.73
C PHE A 149 -6.12 9.22 4.55
N LEU A 150 -7.04 8.90 3.63
CA LEU A 150 -7.36 9.73 2.47
C LEU A 150 -7.88 11.12 2.88
N LEU A 151 -8.71 11.21 3.91
CA LEU A 151 -9.20 12.49 4.46
C LEU A 151 -8.07 13.35 5.07
N VAL A 152 -7.15 12.74 5.81
CA VAL A 152 -6.00 13.47 6.38
C VAL A 152 -5.06 13.95 5.27
N LYS A 153 -4.84 13.09 4.28
CA LYS A 153 -4.03 13.39 3.10
C LYS A 153 -4.61 14.53 2.25
N SER A 154 -5.90 14.50 1.94
CA SER A 154 -6.55 15.55 1.13
C SER A 154 -6.49 16.93 1.80
N ASN A 155 -6.38 16.95 3.14
CA ASN A 155 -6.25 18.17 3.93
C ASN A 155 -4.79 18.61 4.19
N ASN A 156 -3.80 17.95 3.57
CA ASN A 156 -2.36 18.21 3.79
C ASN A 156 -1.97 18.21 5.27
N LYS A 157 -2.43 17.20 6.02
CA LYS A 157 -2.20 17.02 7.46
C LYS A 157 -1.42 15.73 7.80
N LEU A 158 -0.75 15.11 6.82
CA LEU A 158 0.03 13.88 7.06
C LEU A 158 1.12 14.07 8.13
N ASP A 159 1.73 15.25 8.20
CA ASP A 159 2.76 15.60 9.19
C ASP A 159 2.22 15.69 10.64
N SER A 160 0.91 15.56 10.85
CA SER A 160 0.29 15.56 12.18
C SER A 160 0.04 14.15 12.75
N LEU A 161 0.46 13.10 12.03
CA LEU A 161 0.14 11.70 12.31
C LEU A 161 1.18 10.93 13.12
N ASP A 162 2.11 11.59 13.82
CA ASP A 162 3.26 10.92 14.47
C ASP A 162 2.90 9.71 15.34
N ASN A 163 1.74 9.72 16.02
CA ASN A 163 1.29 8.61 16.87
C ASN A 163 0.63 7.44 16.12
N ASP A 164 0.21 7.66 14.87
CA ASP A 164 -0.48 6.65 14.04
C ASP A 164 0.47 6.08 12.97
N VAL A 165 1.75 6.44 12.97
CA VAL A 165 2.76 5.90 12.04
C VAL A 165 3.41 4.67 12.68
N GLU A 166 3.27 3.52 12.02
CA GLU A 166 4.01 2.30 12.40
C GLU A 166 5.48 2.41 11.95
N PHE A 167 5.70 2.86 10.72
CA PHE A 167 7.02 3.21 10.20
C PHE A 167 6.94 4.06 8.93
N LEU A 168 8.03 4.76 8.63
CA LEU A 168 8.27 5.44 7.36
C LEU A 168 9.40 4.73 6.59
N PHE A 169 9.39 4.86 5.27
CA PHE A 169 10.46 4.33 4.41
C PHE A 169 10.85 5.32 3.31
N ARG A 170 12.11 5.23 2.85
CA ARG A 170 12.69 6.10 1.81
C ARG A 170 13.22 5.35 0.58
N SER A 171 13.03 4.03 0.54
CA SER A 171 13.35 3.19 -0.63
C SER A 171 12.56 1.88 -0.60
N ASN A 172 12.51 1.13 -1.72
CA ASN A 172 11.88 -0.19 -1.74
C ASN A 172 12.55 -1.21 -0.82
N LYS A 173 13.88 -1.14 -0.66
CA LYS A 173 14.61 -2.04 0.23
C LYS A 173 14.23 -1.78 1.69
N ASP A 174 14.14 -0.51 2.05
CA ASP A 174 13.71 -0.05 3.38
C ASP A 174 12.25 -0.47 3.66
N LEU A 175 11.36 -0.36 2.66
CA LEU A 175 9.99 -0.87 2.75
C LEU A 175 9.95 -2.40 2.95
N GLU A 176 10.78 -3.16 2.24
CA GLU A 176 10.86 -4.62 2.38
C GLU A 176 11.32 -5.03 3.78
N GLU A 177 12.39 -4.43 4.30
CA GLU A 177 12.92 -4.68 5.65
C GLU A 177 11.88 -4.31 6.73
N LYS A 178 11.22 -3.15 6.62
CA LYS A 178 10.21 -2.71 7.59
C LYS A 178 8.92 -3.52 7.55
N MET A 179 8.48 -3.95 6.36
CA MET A 179 7.34 -4.86 6.23
C MET A 179 7.65 -6.24 6.80
N GLU A 180 8.88 -6.73 6.63
CA GLU A 180 9.32 -7.97 7.26
C GLU A 180 9.26 -7.88 8.79
N GLU A 181 9.86 -6.85 9.38
CA GLU A 181 9.80 -6.60 10.83
C GLU A 181 8.34 -6.56 11.32
N PHE A 182 7.49 -5.80 10.63
CA PHE A 182 6.08 -5.65 10.97
C PHE A 182 5.31 -6.98 10.90
N PHE A 183 5.39 -7.72 9.80
CA PHE A 183 4.64 -8.98 9.66
C PHE A 183 5.19 -10.09 10.54
N PHE A 184 6.51 -10.11 10.82
CA PHE A 184 7.09 -11.07 11.75
C PHE A 184 6.59 -10.86 13.17
N ASP A 185 6.51 -9.60 13.62
CA ASP A 185 5.88 -9.27 14.90
C ASP A 185 4.39 -9.63 14.90
N GLN A 186 3.64 -9.20 13.87
CA GLN A 186 2.20 -9.40 13.82
C GLN A 186 1.80 -10.88 13.79
N LEU A 187 2.54 -11.73 13.07
CA LEU A 187 2.24 -13.16 12.90
C LEU A 187 3.11 -14.07 13.80
N SER A 188 3.92 -13.48 14.68
CA SER A 188 4.90 -14.18 15.52
C SER A 188 5.83 -15.11 14.73
N TYR A 189 6.22 -14.70 13.52
CA TYR A 189 7.21 -15.40 12.74
C TYR A 189 8.62 -15.03 13.20
N TYR A 190 9.58 -15.89 12.84
CA TYR A 190 10.99 -15.64 13.11
C TYR A 190 11.85 -16.17 11.97
N THR A 191 13.09 -15.70 11.92
CA THR A 191 14.02 -15.99 10.84
C THR A 191 14.52 -17.43 10.93
N LEU A 192 14.03 -18.29 10.05
CA LEU A 192 14.62 -19.60 9.78
C LEU A 192 15.73 -19.45 8.75
N LYS A 193 16.84 -20.19 8.93
CA LYS A 193 18.00 -20.13 8.03
C LYS A 193 18.23 -21.46 7.32
N TYR A 194 18.92 -21.41 6.19
CA TYR A 194 19.33 -22.58 5.42
C TYR A 194 20.70 -22.36 4.80
N THR A 195 21.43 -23.44 4.52
CA THR A 195 22.71 -23.34 3.81
C THR A 195 22.55 -23.61 2.31
N SER A 196 23.43 -23.01 1.52
CA SER A 196 23.55 -23.27 0.09
C SER A 196 25.02 -23.35 -0.32
N LYS A 197 25.34 -24.19 -1.31
CA LYS A 197 26.70 -24.26 -1.86
C LYS A 197 27.11 -22.95 -2.53
N SER A 198 28.36 -22.54 -2.36
CA SER A 198 28.96 -21.44 -3.14
C SER A 198 28.86 -21.75 -4.65
N GLY A 199 28.54 -20.73 -5.45
CA GLY A 199 28.44 -20.84 -6.91
C GLY A 199 29.80 -20.83 -7.62
N LEU A 200 30.88 -20.56 -6.89
CA LEU A 200 32.25 -20.60 -7.41
C LEU A 200 32.72 -22.06 -7.49
N LYS A 201 33.15 -22.50 -8.68
CA LYS A 201 33.79 -23.82 -8.84
C LYS A 201 35.02 -23.87 -7.90
N ASP A 202 35.15 -24.98 -7.18
CA ASP A 202 36.24 -25.29 -6.25
C ASP A 202 36.21 -24.63 -4.86
N GLU A 203 35.14 -23.91 -4.48
CA GLU A 203 34.92 -23.50 -3.09
C GLU A 203 33.97 -24.45 -2.33
N PHE A 204 34.50 -25.16 -1.34
CA PHE A 204 33.73 -25.99 -0.38
C PHE A 204 32.98 -25.18 0.69
N ARG A 205 32.74 -23.87 0.48
CA ARG A 205 32.07 -23.00 1.46
C ARG A 205 30.56 -23.05 1.34
N LEU A 206 29.86 -23.11 2.47
CA LEU A 206 28.41 -22.93 2.55
C LEU A 206 28.06 -21.47 2.85
N ASN A 207 27.20 -20.89 2.02
CA ASN A 207 26.53 -19.62 2.32
C ASN A 207 25.33 -19.89 3.24
N THR A 208 25.12 -19.05 4.26
CA THR A 208 23.94 -19.11 5.11
C THR A 208 22.94 -18.04 4.67
N ASN A 209 21.77 -18.48 4.22
CA ASN A 209 20.66 -17.61 3.83
C ASN A 209 19.54 -17.67 4.88
N ALA A 210 18.62 -16.71 4.81
CA ALA A 210 17.48 -16.58 5.71
C ALA A 210 16.17 -16.58 4.92
N LEU A 211 15.13 -17.15 5.51
CA LEU A 211 13.75 -16.96 5.07
C LEU A 211 13.26 -15.58 5.46
N SER A 212 12.63 -14.92 4.51
CA SER A 212 12.08 -13.57 4.61
C SER A 212 10.54 -13.58 4.59
N TRP A 213 9.93 -12.46 4.95
CA TRP A 213 8.48 -12.27 4.74
C TRP A 213 8.07 -12.47 3.28
N THR A 214 8.91 -12.02 2.34
CA THR A 214 8.70 -12.21 0.90
C THR A 214 8.66 -13.69 0.51
N THR A 215 9.38 -14.56 1.25
CA THR A 215 9.34 -16.01 1.06
C THR A 215 8.07 -16.62 1.65
N TYR A 216 7.69 -16.25 2.87
CA TYR A 216 6.43 -16.71 3.48
C TYR A 216 5.21 -16.24 2.71
N PHE A 217 5.24 -15.04 2.10
CA PHE A 217 4.16 -14.51 1.28
C PHE A 217 3.87 -15.38 0.04
N LYS A 218 4.80 -16.25 -0.39
CA LYS A 218 4.53 -17.25 -1.46
C LYS A 218 3.50 -18.30 -1.04
N SER A 219 3.24 -18.48 0.26
CA SER A 219 2.12 -19.31 0.76
C SER A 219 0.76 -18.60 0.68
N ILE A 220 0.77 -17.27 0.53
CA ILE A 220 -0.43 -16.43 0.36
C ILE A 220 -0.71 -16.23 -1.13
N TYR A 221 0.32 -15.91 -1.91
CA TYR A 221 0.20 -15.60 -3.33
C TYR A 221 0.61 -16.78 -4.21
N LEU A 222 -0.40 -17.50 -4.69
CA LEU A 222 -0.28 -18.66 -5.55
C LEU A 222 -0.29 -18.20 -7.02
N GLU A 223 0.91 -17.88 -7.50
CA GLU A 223 1.16 -17.47 -8.89
C GLU A 223 0.91 -18.63 -9.86
N SER A 224 0.48 -18.31 -11.09
CA SER A 224 0.14 -19.31 -12.11
C SER A 224 1.29 -20.25 -12.49
N SER A 225 2.54 -19.79 -12.40
CA SER A 225 3.72 -20.60 -12.68
C SER A 225 4.07 -21.62 -11.58
N ASN A 226 3.33 -21.64 -10.48
CA ASN A 226 3.68 -22.41 -9.29
C ASN A 226 2.68 -23.55 -9.00
N TYR A 227 1.72 -23.86 -9.88
CA TYR A 227 0.75 -24.92 -9.63
C TYR A 227 1.34 -26.34 -9.66
N ASP A 228 2.49 -26.53 -10.32
CA ASP A 228 3.23 -27.80 -10.33
C ASP A 228 3.88 -28.15 -8.98
N PHE A 229 3.93 -27.21 -8.05
CA PHE A 229 4.62 -27.31 -6.75
C PHE A 229 3.63 -27.09 -5.62
N LEU A 230 3.83 -27.69 -4.45
CA LEU A 230 2.88 -27.54 -3.33
C LEU A 230 2.90 -26.10 -2.79
N PHE A 231 4.10 -25.55 -2.59
CA PHE A 231 4.33 -24.16 -2.24
C PHE A 231 4.79 -23.36 -3.46
N PHE A 232 6.02 -23.59 -3.95
CA PHE A 232 6.62 -22.84 -5.05
C PHE A 232 7.78 -23.59 -5.71
N ARG A 233 8.20 -23.16 -6.92
CA ARG A 233 9.22 -23.84 -7.76
C ARG A 233 10.56 -24.19 -7.08
N GLU A 234 10.97 -23.40 -6.10
CA GLU A 234 12.26 -23.52 -5.42
C GLU A 234 12.09 -24.08 -3.99
N GLU A 235 10.97 -24.73 -3.70
CA GLU A 235 10.63 -25.20 -2.35
C GLU A 235 11.63 -26.22 -1.79
N ASP A 236 12.24 -27.03 -2.64
CA ASP A 236 13.27 -28.00 -2.27
C ASP A 236 14.63 -27.36 -2.00
N TYR A 237 14.90 -26.19 -2.59
CA TYR A 237 16.19 -25.51 -2.41
C TYR A 237 16.33 -25.04 -0.97
N GLY A 238 17.23 -25.66 -0.20
CA GLY A 238 17.37 -25.39 1.23
C GLY A 238 16.20 -25.87 2.09
N ALA A 239 15.32 -26.73 1.53
CA ALA A 239 14.08 -27.20 2.15
C ALA A 239 13.18 -26.03 2.63
N GLN A 240 13.07 -24.98 1.83
CA GLN A 240 12.29 -23.80 2.17
C GLN A 240 10.79 -24.11 2.31
N GLY A 241 10.21 -24.94 1.44
CA GLY A 241 8.79 -25.33 1.54
C GLY A 241 8.46 -25.98 2.87
N LYS A 242 9.29 -26.94 3.30
CA LYS A 242 9.21 -27.57 4.62
C LYS A 242 9.26 -26.55 5.77
N LYS A 243 10.19 -25.61 5.71
CA LYS A 243 10.36 -24.58 6.75
C LYS A 243 9.15 -23.64 6.83
N ILE A 244 8.61 -23.25 5.68
CA ILE A 244 7.37 -22.47 5.60
C ILE A 244 6.24 -23.27 6.23
N PHE A 245 6.12 -24.56 5.91
CA PHE A 245 5.08 -25.42 6.47
C PHE A 245 5.19 -25.56 7.99
N GLU A 246 6.40 -25.83 8.51
CA GLU A 246 6.70 -25.89 9.94
C GLU A 246 6.31 -24.59 10.65
N MET A 247 6.63 -23.43 10.06
CA MET A 247 6.30 -22.11 10.60
C MET A 247 4.80 -21.80 10.57
N ILE A 248 4.12 -22.07 9.46
CA ILE A 248 2.68 -21.82 9.31
C ILE A 248 1.87 -22.69 10.28
N LEU A 249 2.31 -23.91 10.57
CA LEU A 249 1.66 -24.75 11.59
C LEU A 249 2.10 -24.41 13.02
N GLY A 250 3.16 -23.62 13.20
CA GLY A 250 3.71 -23.28 14.51
C GLY A 250 4.25 -24.50 15.26
N LEU A 251 4.81 -25.48 14.55
CA LEU A 251 5.20 -26.76 15.14
C LEU A 251 6.28 -26.56 16.24
N PRO A 252 6.14 -27.15 17.44
CA PRO A 252 7.15 -27.06 18.48
C PRO A 252 8.48 -27.65 18.03
N LEU A 253 9.56 -27.07 18.54
CA LEU A 253 10.95 -27.45 18.23
C LEU A 253 11.44 -27.10 16.81
N THR A 254 10.70 -26.29 16.06
CA THR A 254 11.13 -25.83 14.73
C THR A 254 12.39 -24.98 14.83
N TYR A 255 12.44 -24.03 15.77
CA TYR A 255 13.62 -23.19 15.98
C TYR A 255 14.87 -24.01 16.38
N PRO A 256 14.87 -24.81 17.47
CA PRO A 256 16.06 -25.52 17.89
C PRO A 256 16.52 -26.56 16.86
N ILE A 257 15.61 -27.27 16.18
CA ILE A 257 15.99 -28.19 15.10
C ILE A 257 16.65 -27.42 13.95
N ASN A 258 16.13 -26.24 13.57
CA ASN A 258 16.75 -25.44 12.53
C ASN A 258 18.17 -25.01 12.90
N ARG A 259 18.40 -24.55 14.14
CA ARG A 259 19.71 -24.12 14.63
C ARG A 259 20.72 -25.26 14.69
N LEU A 260 20.35 -26.39 15.29
CA LEU A 260 21.23 -27.55 15.38
C LEU A 260 21.57 -28.12 14.00
N LYS A 261 20.62 -28.10 13.06
CA LYS A 261 20.86 -28.54 11.68
C LYS A 261 21.89 -27.64 10.97
N LEU A 262 21.82 -26.32 11.18
CA LEU A 262 22.80 -25.38 10.62
C LEU A 262 24.20 -25.56 11.23
N GLN A 263 24.26 -25.82 12.54
CA GLN A 263 25.53 -26.16 13.21
C GLN A 263 26.09 -27.46 12.65
N LEU A 264 25.27 -28.51 12.48
CA LEU A 264 25.69 -29.78 11.89
C LEU A 264 26.24 -29.59 10.47
N GLU A 265 25.56 -28.81 9.62
CA GLU A 265 26.01 -28.51 8.26
C GLU A 265 27.36 -27.78 8.25
N LYS A 266 27.56 -26.81 9.15
CA LYS A 266 28.85 -26.13 9.34
C LYS A 266 29.95 -27.06 9.86
N THR A 267 29.63 -27.95 10.80
CA THR A 267 30.57 -28.97 11.31
C THR A 267 30.96 -29.95 10.22
N LEU A 268 30.02 -30.40 9.39
CA LEU A 268 30.29 -31.25 8.23
C LEU A 268 31.16 -30.55 7.18
N GLU A 269 30.92 -29.25 6.92
CA GLU A 269 31.78 -28.43 6.08
C GLU A 269 33.22 -28.37 6.64
N ALA A 270 33.37 -28.10 7.94
CA ALA A 270 34.64 -28.06 8.62
C ALA A 270 35.38 -29.40 8.54
N ILE A 271 34.69 -30.52 8.78
CA ILE A 271 35.24 -31.88 8.61
C ILE A 271 35.71 -32.10 7.17
N GLY A 272 34.89 -31.73 6.18
CA GLY A 272 35.24 -31.84 4.75
C GLY A 272 36.50 -31.06 4.42
N ARG A 273 36.60 -29.82 4.90
CA ARG A 273 37.77 -28.95 4.75
C ARG A 273 39.02 -29.58 5.40
N THR A 274 38.92 -30.04 6.64
CA THR A 274 40.04 -30.68 7.36
C THR A 274 40.53 -31.96 6.67
N LYS A 275 39.62 -32.76 6.09
CA LYS A 275 39.98 -33.95 5.31
C LYS A 275 40.67 -33.62 3.99
N LEU A 276 40.21 -32.58 3.29
CA LEU A 276 40.81 -32.12 2.03
C LEU A 276 42.23 -31.56 2.26
N THR A 277 42.44 -30.81 3.34
CA THR A 277 43.79 -30.34 3.73
C THR A 277 44.71 -31.50 4.10
N GLY A 278 44.20 -32.57 4.74
CA GLY A 278 44.99 -33.75 5.09
C GLY A 278 45.31 -34.69 3.91
N GLN A 279 44.58 -34.60 2.79
CA GLN A 279 44.87 -35.38 1.56
C GLN A 279 45.86 -34.68 0.63
N LEU A 280 46.13 -33.39 0.83
CA LEU A 280 47.11 -32.61 0.05
C LEU A 280 48.56 -32.77 0.56
N ASP A 281 48.80 -33.70 1.49
CA ASP A 281 50.13 -34.02 2.03
C ASP A 281 50.99 -34.90 1.09
N THR A 282 50.69 -34.90 -0.22
CA THR A 282 51.67 -35.25 -1.25
C THR A 282 52.42 -33.98 -1.62
N GLY A 283 53.67 -33.89 -1.17
CA GLY A 283 54.50 -32.69 -1.27
C GLY A 283 54.33 -31.90 -2.58
N MET A 284 54.03 -30.61 -2.41
CA MET A 284 53.90 -29.62 -3.48
C MET A 284 55.04 -29.74 -4.51
N SER A 285 54.67 -29.97 -5.78
CA SER A 285 55.63 -30.06 -6.87
C SER A 285 56.41 -28.75 -7.02
N SER A 286 57.67 -28.83 -7.48
CA SER A 286 58.48 -27.65 -7.84
C SER A 286 57.75 -26.69 -8.79
N LYS A 287 56.79 -27.20 -9.57
CA LYS A 287 55.91 -26.43 -10.44
C LYS A 287 54.83 -25.67 -9.66
N GLU A 288 54.11 -26.32 -8.75
CA GLU A 288 53.07 -25.71 -7.92
C GLU A 288 53.64 -24.64 -6.98
N ARG A 289 54.84 -24.86 -6.42
CA ARG A 289 55.51 -23.84 -5.59
C ARG A 289 55.87 -22.60 -6.41
N LYS A 290 56.27 -22.77 -7.67
CA LYS A 290 56.53 -21.65 -8.59
C LYS A 290 55.25 -20.94 -9.01
N ASP A 291 54.17 -21.67 -9.23
CA ASP A 291 52.87 -21.11 -9.57
C ASP A 291 52.28 -20.31 -8.40
N LEU A 292 52.35 -20.85 -7.16
CA LEU A 292 51.97 -20.14 -5.93
C LEU A 292 52.86 -18.93 -5.63
N GLN A 293 54.18 -19.00 -5.90
CA GLN A 293 55.07 -17.83 -5.79
C GLN A 293 54.74 -16.76 -6.83
N LYS A 294 54.33 -17.16 -8.04
CA LYS A 294 53.90 -16.24 -9.08
C LYS A 294 52.57 -15.57 -8.70
N GLU A 295 51.62 -16.34 -8.18
CA GLU A 295 50.33 -15.85 -7.69
C GLU A 295 50.50 -14.94 -6.47
N HIS A 296 51.35 -15.31 -5.50
CA HIS A 296 51.70 -14.46 -4.36
C HIS A 296 52.36 -13.14 -4.81
N LYS A 297 53.23 -13.18 -5.83
CA LYS A 297 53.81 -11.98 -6.43
C LYS A 297 52.76 -11.12 -7.14
N GLN A 298 51.79 -11.72 -7.83
CA GLN A 298 50.69 -11.00 -8.47
C GLN A 298 49.78 -10.33 -7.42
N ILE A 299 49.42 -11.04 -6.35
CA ILE A 299 48.64 -10.46 -5.25
C ILE A 299 49.41 -9.34 -4.53
N LEU A 300 50.73 -9.48 -4.36
CA LEU A 300 51.56 -8.39 -3.83
C LEU A 300 51.58 -7.17 -4.76
N GLU A 301 51.68 -7.37 -6.08
CA GLU A 301 51.58 -6.30 -7.07
C GLU A 301 50.19 -5.62 -7.00
N GLU A 302 49.10 -6.37 -6.90
CA GLU A 302 47.74 -5.83 -6.71
C GLU A 302 47.57 -5.09 -5.36
N LEU A 303 48.16 -5.60 -4.28
CA LEU A 303 48.16 -4.95 -2.96
C LEU A 303 48.95 -3.64 -2.95
N THR A 304 50.05 -3.56 -3.71
CA THR A 304 50.83 -2.32 -3.87
C THR A 304 50.11 -1.29 -4.74
N GLN A 305 49.35 -1.74 -5.74
CA GLN A 305 48.49 -0.87 -6.57
C GLN A 305 47.27 -0.35 -5.77
N THR A 306 46.80 -1.10 -4.77
CA THR A 306 45.69 -0.72 -3.88
C THR A 306 46.15 0.11 -2.68
N ASN A 307 47.19 0.94 -2.83
CA ASN A 307 47.67 1.83 -1.76
C ASN A 307 46.62 2.90 -1.46
N VAL A 308 45.94 2.76 -0.32
CA VAL A 308 44.89 3.67 0.12
C VAL A 308 45.56 4.82 0.88
N SER A 309 45.52 6.03 0.33
CA SER A 309 45.73 7.24 1.14
C SER A 309 44.60 7.32 2.17
N THR A 310 44.94 7.59 3.44
CA THR A 310 43.96 7.78 4.51
C THR A 310 43.17 9.07 4.23
N LEU A 311 42.10 8.94 3.46
CA LEU A 311 41.18 10.04 3.18
C LEU A 311 40.18 10.14 4.34
N THR A 312 40.23 11.26 5.05
CA THR A 312 39.23 11.63 6.05
C THR A 312 38.04 12.27 5.33
N PHE A 313 36.88 11.62 5.37
CA PHE A 313 35.64 12.15 4.79
C PHE A 313 34.88 12.94 5.85
N SER A 314 34.91 14.28 5.75
CA SER A 314 34.07 15.15 6.58
C SER A 314 32.84 15.60 5.77
N ASP A 315 31.70 14.97 6.00
CA ASP A 315 30.38 15.36 5.48
C ASP A 315 29.54 16.10 6.53
N LYS A 316 30.02 16.15 7.77
CA LYS A 316 29.33 16.79 8.89
C LYS A 316 29.00 18.26 8.60
N GLU A 317 29.89 18.99 7.95
CA GLU A 317 29.65 20.38 7.57
C GLU A 317 28.52 20.54 6.55
N PHE A 318 28.41 19.61 5.59
CA PHE A 318 27.34 19.61 4.59
C PHE A 318 26.00 19.18 5.19
N LEU A 319 26.00 18.21 6.09
CA LEU A 319 24.82 17.77 6.83
C LEU A 319 24.31 18.87 7.76
N ASP A 320 25.20 19.53 8.51
CA ASP A 320 24.84 20.64 9.39
C ASP A 320 24.32 21.87 8.61
N GLU A 321 24.87 22.14 7.42
CA GLU A 321 24.36 23.19 6.51
C GLU A 321 23.00 22.81 5.92
N TYR A 322 22.82 21.54 5.53
CA TYR A 322 21.58 21.02 4.98
C TYR A 322 20.44 21.07 6.00
N ASP A 323 20.67 20.60 7.22
CA ASP A 323 19.67 20.60 8.30
C ASP A 323 19.21 22.02 8.65
N LYS A 324 20.15 22.99 8.67
CA LYS A 324 19.83 24.41 8.87
C LYS A 324 18.96 24.96 7.75
N LEU A 325 19.30 24.66 6.49
CA LEU A 325 18.51 25.10 5.33
C LEU A 325 17.13 24.44 5.31
N GLN A 326 17.04 23.16 5.67
CA GLN A 326 15.77 22.44 5.77
C GLN A 326 14.85 23.04 6.83
N ALA A 327 15.39 23.43 7.99
CA ALA A 327 14.62 24.12 9.03
C ALA A 327 14.09 25.47 8.52
N ILE A 328 14.91 26.25 7.82
CA ILE A 328 14.51 27.54 7.22
C ILE A 328 13.42 27.35 6.16
N VAL A 329 13.56 26.35 5.27
CA VAL A 329 12.57 26.05 4.23
C VAL A 329 11.24 25.60 4.83
N THR A 330 11.29 24.79 5.89
CA THR A 330 10.09 24.31 6.60
C THR A 330 9.35 25.45 7.27
N GLU A 331 10.06 26.32 7.99
CA GLU A 331 9.48 27.50 8.62
C GLU A 331 8.84 28.44 7.59
N ARG A 332 9.52 28.70 6.46
CA ARG A 332 8.97 29.53 5.39
C ARG A 332 7.76 28.90 4.71
N ARG A 333 7.74 27.59 4.50
CA ARG A 333 6.56 26.89 3.95
C ARG A 333 5.35 27.02 4.89
N ASN A 334 5.57 26.93 6.21
CA ASN A 334 4.52 27.15 7.19
C ASN A 334 3.99 28.59 7.13
N GLN A 335 4.87 29.57 7.01
CA GLN A 335 4.47 30.98 6.86
C GLN A 335 3.68 31.21 5.56
N ILE A 336 4.13 30.66 4.42
CA ILE A 336 3.39 30.72 3.15
C ILE A 336 2.00 30.10 3.32
N ARG A 337 1.91 28.93 3.94
CA ARG A 337 0.63 28.23 4.17
C ARG A 337 -0.34 29.07 4.99
N VAL A 338 0.09 29.61 6.13
CA VAL A 338 -0.75 30.43 7.01
C VAL A 338 -1.29 31.67 6.29
N VAL A 339 -0.44 32.34 5.51
CA VAL A 339 -0.85 33.53 4.76
C VAL A 339 -1.75 33.18 3.58
N GLN A 340 -1.49 32.05 2.90
CA GLN A 340 -2.32 31.55 1.80
C GLN A 340 -3.70 31.13 2.27
N GLU A 341 -3.82 30.46 3.42
CA GLU A 341 -5.10 30.12 4.05
C GLU A 341 -5.91 31.38 4.37
N ARG A 342 -5.27 32.43 4.91
CA ARG A 342 -5.92 33.71 5.18
C ARG A 342 -6.39 34.41 3.90
N TYR A 343 -5.58 34.43 2.84
CA TYR A 343 -5.95 35.01 1.55
C TYR A 343 -7.16 34.30 0.92
N GLN A 344 -7.15 32.96 0.88
CA GLN A 344 -8.26 32.18 0.33
C GLN A 344 -9.54 32.32 1.19
N GLY A 345 -9.40 32.38 2.52
CA GLY A 345 -10.51 32.58 3.44
C GLY A 345 -11.23 33.90 3.26
N GLU A 346 -10.51 35.01 3.05
CA GLU A 346 -11.15 36.30 2.75
C GLU A 346 -11.74 36.34 1.33
N LYS A 347 -11.07 35.73 0.34
CA LYS A 347 -11.56 35.63 -1.04
C LYS A 347 -12.88 34.85 -1.15
N PHE A 348 -13.05 33.80 -0.34
CA PHE A 348 -14.28 33.02 -0.32
C PHE A 348 -15.51 33.84 0.14
N LYS A 349 -15.32 34.85 0.99
CA LYS A 349 -16.40 35.70 1.50
C LYS A 349 -16.92 36.71 0.47
N ILE A 350 -16.19 36.96 -0.62
CA ILE A 350 -16.61 37.93 -1.67
C ILE A 350 -17.80 37.42 -2.47
N SER A 351 -17.73 36.16 -2.94
CA SER A 351 -18.75 35.61 -3.85
C SER A 351 -20.19 35.73 -3.33
N PRO A 352 -20.52 35.36 -2.07
CA PRO A 352 -21.89 35.51 -1.56
C PRO A 352 -22.31 36.98 -1.39
N LEU A 353 -21.36 37.87 -1.09
CA LEU A 353 -21.64 39.29 -0.90
C LEU A 353 -21.90 40.01 -2.25
N GLU A 354 -21.15 39.66 -3.29
CA GLU A 354 -21.39 40.15 -4.65
C GLU A 354 -22.76 39.71 -5.19
N GLU A 355 -23.17 38.48 -4.90
CA GLU A 355 -24.49 37.96 -5.25
C GLU A 355 -25.61 38.72 -4.52
N GLU A 356 -25.44 39.00 -3.22
CA GLU A 356 -26.39 39.80 -2.44
C GLU A 356 -26.52 41.23 -2.97
N ILE A 357 -25.41 41.88 -3.30
CA ILE A 357 -25.38 43.22 -3.92
C ILE A 357 -26.06 43.20 -5.29
N TYR A 358 -25.84 42.16 -6.10
CA TYR A 358 -26.50 42.02 -7.39
C TYR A 358 -28.03 41.93 -7.24
N ASN A 359 -28.51 41.15 -6.28
CA ASN A 359 -29.93 41.00 -5.98
C ASN A 359 -30.57 42.31 -5.49
N LEU A 360 -29.92 43.00 -4.54
CA LEU A 360 -30.38 44.29 -4.03
C LEU A 360 -30.45 45.35 -5.14
N ASN A 361 -29.46 45.40 -6.03
CA ASN A 361 -29.48 46.30 -7.20
C ASN A 361 -30.66 46.01 -8.14
N ASN A 362 -31.00 44.74 -8.34
CA ASN A 362 -32.16 44.37 -9.16
C ASN A 362 -33.48 44.78 -8.49
N ASP A 363 -33.57 44.69 -7.16
CA ASP A 363 -34.76 45.09 -6.42
C ASP A 363 -34.94 46.62 -6.41
N VAL A 364 -33.85 47.38 -6.27
CA VAL A 364 -33.86 48.85 -6.47
C VAL A 364 -34.46 49.19 -7.83
N LYS A 365 -33.95 48.60 -8.93
CA LYS A 365 -34.45 48.85 -10.29
C LYS A 365 -35.95 48.53 -10.44
N LYS A 366 -36.42 47.43 -9.84
CA LYS A 366 -37.84 47.04 -9.89
C LYS A 366 -38.71 48.05 -9.15
N ILE A 367 -38.30 48.45 -7.94
CA ILE A 367 -39.06 49.41 -7.13
C ILE A 367 -39.09 50.79 -7.79
N GLU A 368 -37.98 51.24 -8.38
CA GLU A 368 -37.92 52.49 -9.14
C GLU A 368 -38.84 52.47 -10.37
N ALA A 369 -38.84 51.38 -11.14
CA ALA A 369 -39.76 51.21 -12.27
C ALA A 369 -41.23 51.28 -11.83
N GLU A 370 -41.54 50.69 -10.67
CA GLU A 370 -42.87 50.69 -10.09
C GLU A 370 -43.30 52.08 -9.60
N LEU A 371 -42.39 52.83 -8.96
CA LEU A 371 -42.62 54.22 -8.57
C LEU A 371 -42.87 55.11 -9.79
N VAL A 372 -42.12 54.93 -10.88
CA VAL A 372 -42.35 55.65 -12.15
C VAL A 372 -43.73 55.31 -12.72
N ARG A 373 -44.14 54.04 -12.65
CA ARG A 373 -45.47 53.59 -13.09
C ARG A 373 -46.58 54.23 -12.25
N LEU A 374 -46.45 54.20 -10.93
CA LEU A 374 -47.42 54.79 -10.00
C LEU A 374 -47.49 56.33 -10.14
N GLY A 375 -46.36 57.01 -10.31
CA GLY A 375 -46.34 58.45 -10.55
C GLY A 375 -47.03 58.86 -11.85
N LYS A 376 -46.87 58.07 -12.92
CA LYS A 376 -47.66 58.27 -14.16
C LYS A 376 -49.16 58.10 -13.91
N ASN A 377 -49.55 57.10 -13.11
CA ASN A 377 -50.95 56.88 -12.76
C ASN A 377 -51.52 58.02 -11.90
N GLU A 378 -50.75 58.53 -10.94
CA GLU A 378 -51.14 59.68 -10.12
C GLU A 378 -51.38 60.92 -10.98
N ILE A 379 -50.45 61.23 -11.89
CA ILE A 379 -50.60 62.34 -12.85
C ILE A 379 -51.85 62.15 -13.70
N ASN A 380 -52.07 60.95 -14.25
CA ASN A 380 -53.26 60.66 -15.04
C ASN A 380 -54.55 60.87 -14.24
N MET A 381 -54.60 60.44 -12.96
CA MET A 381 -55.76 60.63 -12.09
C MET A 381 -56.01 62.12 -11.76
N GLU A 382 -54.95 62.90 -11.56
CA GLU A 382 -55.07 64.34 -11.36
C GLU A 382 -55.57 65.06 -12.63
N LEU A 383 -55.09 64.66 -13.81
CA LEU A 383 -55.64 65.16 -15.08
C LEU A 383 -57.13 64.80 -15.23
N TYR A 384 -57.54 63.58 -14.88
CA TYR A 384 -58.95 63.19 -14.87
C TYR A 384 -59.80 64.08 -13.96
N ARG A 385 -59.26 64.45 -12.79
CA ARG A 385 -59.95 65.34 -11.85
C ARG A 385 -60.09 66.77 -12.39
N GLN A 386 -59.05 67.30 -13.05
CA GLN A 386 -59.01 68.69 -13.52
C GLN A 386 -59.83 68.94 -14.79
N THR A 387 -60.06 67.91 -15.61
CA THR A 387 -60.66 68.08 -16.94
C THR A 387 -62.18 67.85 -16.98
N GLU A 388 -62.80 67.41 -15.88
CA GLU A 388 -64.24 67.11 -15.70
C GLU A 388 -64.91 66.27 -16.84
N SER A 389 -64.11 65.73 -17.77
CA SER A 389 -64.57 65.11 -19.00
C SER A 389 -63.55 64.12 -19.55
N PHE A 390 -64.03 62.94 -19.95
CA PHE A 390 -63.21 61.87 -20.52
C PHE A 390 -62.99 62.11 -22.01
N PHE A 391 -61.83 62.67 -22.39
CA PHE A 391 -61.33 62.50 -23.75
C PHE A 391 -60.57 61.19 -23.79
N SER A 392 -61.15 60.17 -24.45
CA SER A 392 -60.40 58.95 -24.75
C SER A 392 -59.12 59.35 -25.48
N ASN A 393 -57.97 58.78 -25.11
CA ASN A 393 -56.68 58.92 -25.83
C ASN A 393 -56.71 58.40 -27.30
N LEU A 394 -57.91 58.21 -27.87
CA LEU A 394 -58.17 57.89 -29.26
C LEU A 394 -58.18 59.19 -30.07
N GLU A 395 -57.15 59.34 -30.90
CA GLU A 395 -57.07 60.42 -31.88
C GLU A 395 -58.10 60.19 -33.00
N ILE A 396 -59.18 60.97 -33.01
CA ILE A 396 -60.19 60.89 -34.06
C ILE A 396 -59.71 61.70 -35.28
N LYS A 397 -59.22 60.99 -36.30
CA LYS A 397 -58.69 61.60 -37.53
C LYS A 397 -59.78 62.11 -38.48
N THR A 398 -60.97 61.51 -38.42
CA THR A 398 -62.11 61.79 -39.31
C THR A 398 -63.41 61.74 -38.50
N CYS A 399 -64.33 62.66 -38.78
CA CYS A 399 -65.63 62.67 -38.13
C CYS A 399 -66.43 61.41 -38.51
N PRO A 400 -66.87 60.57 -37.57
CA PRO A 400 -67.58 59.32 -37.90
C PRO A 400 -68.99 59.54 -38.47
N HIS A 401 -69.53 60.78 -38.43
CA HIS A 401 -70.85 61.09 -38.97
C HIS A 401 -70.83 61.58 -40.42
N CYS A 402 -69.86 62.44 -40.78
CA CYS A 402 -69.75 63.03 -42.12
C CYS A 402 -68.47 62.67 -42.87
N GLU A 403 -67.59 61.86 -42.27
CA GLU A 403 -66.29 61.38 -42.79
C GLU A 403 -65.28 62.47 -43.18
N ILE A 404 -65.54 63.73 -42.81
CA ILE A 404 -64.62 64.84 -43.04
C ILE A 404 -63.45 64.76 -42.06
N ALA A 405 -62.23 64.97 -42.55
CA ALA A 405 -61.03 65.00 -41.73
C ALA A 405 -61.11 66.13 -40.69
N VAL A 406 -60.82 65.79 -39.43
CA VAL A 406 -60.80 66.78 -38.35
C VAL A 406 -59.48 67.52 -38.46
N SER A 407 -59.53 68.83 -38.72
CA SER A 407 -58.32 69.64 -38.87
C SER A 407 -57.53 69.75 -37.56
N GLU A 408 -56.21 69.85 -37.66
CA GLU A 408 -55.33 70.03 -36.48
C GLU A 408 -55.69 71.29 -35.68
N GLU A 409 -56.16 72.36 -36.32
CA GLU A 409 -56.66 73.55 -35.63
C GLU A 409 -57.88 73.26 -34.75
N LYS A 410 -58.77 72.34 -35.15
CA LYS A 410 -59.93 71.94 -34.34
C LYS A 410 -59.52 71.04 -33.17
N LYS A 411 -58.54 70.16 -33.37
CA LYS A 411 -57.97 69.33 -32.30
C LYS A 411 -57.23 70.18 -31.26
N GLN A 412 -56.44 71.16 -31.70
CA GLN A 412 -55.77 72.09 -30.80
C GLN A 412 -56.77 72.95 -30.01
N LYS A 413 -57.89 73.36 -30.64
CA LYS A 413 -58.98 74.04 -29.95
C LYS A 413 -59.66 73.18 -28.88
N GLU A 414 -59.82 71.88 -29.11
CA GLU A 414 -60.34 70.95 -28.09
C GLU A 414 -59.40 70.90 -26.88
N HIS A 415 -58.10 70.81 -27.12
CA HIS A 415 -57.08 70.84 -26.06
C HIS A 415 -57.14 72.15 -25.24
N ASP A 416 -57.24 73.30 -25.91
CA ASP A 416 -57.13 74.60 -25.25
C ASP A 416 -58.45 75.11 -24.64
N THR A 417 -59.61 74.63 -25.12
CA THR A 417 -60.93 75.15 -24.72
C THR A 417 -61.89 74.09 -24.17
N HIS A 418 -61.49 72.83 -24.12
CA HIS A 418 -62.29 71.69 -23.66
C HIS A 418 -63.64 71.53 -24.39
N LYS A 419 -63.72 72.02 -25.63
CA LYS A 419 -64.87 71.84 -26.53
C LYS A 419 -64.56 70.76 -27.54
N CYS A 420 -65.43 69.75 -27.66
CA CYS A 420 -65.19 68.61 -28.55
C CYS A 420 -64.91 69.06 -30.00
N SER A 421 -63.82 68.57 -30.61
CA SER A 421 -63.39 68.89 -31.98
C SER A 421 -64.36 68.41 -33.06
N LEU A 422 -65.28 67.50 -32.70
CA LEU A 422 -66.32 66.98 -33.57
C LEU A 422 -67.62 67.80 -33.51
N CYS A 423 -68.24 67.92 -32.33
CA CYS A 423 -69.55 68.56 -32.16
C CYS A 423 -69.49 70.00 -31.62
N GLY A 424 -68.35 70.44 -31.09
CA GLY A 424 -68.17 71.78 -30.51
C GLY A 424 -68.84 71.99 -29.15
N GLU A 425 -69.49 70.97 -28.59
CA GLU A 425 -70.11 71.02 -27.27
C GLU A 425 -69.10 70.77 -26.15
N THR A 426 -69.36 71.37 -24.99
CA THR A 426 -68.64 71.10 -23.74
C THR A 426 -69.27 69.90 -23.04
N PRO A 427 -68.52 68.84 -22.75
CA PRO A 427 -69.04 67.71 -22.00
C PRO A 427 -69.52 68.18 -20.62
N THR A 428 -70.72 67.77 -20.22
CA THR A 428 -71.36 68.20 -18.95
C THR A 428 -71.68 67.03 -18.01
N GLU A 429 -71.40 65.79 -18.42
CA GLU A 429 -71.69 64.58 -17.64
C GLU A 429 -70.41 63.89 -17.17
N GLN A 430 -70.21 63.89 -15.84
CA GLN A 430 -69.18 63.11 -15.17
C GLN A 430 -69.74 61.72 -14.83
N LYS A 431 -69.20 60.65 -15.43
CA LYS A 431 -69.67 59.27 -15.21
C LYS A 431 -69.17 58.61 -13.92
N ILE A 432 -68.20 59.23 -13.23
CA ILE A 432 -67.54 58.67 -12.04
C ILE A 432 -67.71 59.66 -10.90
N GLU A 433 -68.21 59.22 -9.75
CA GLU A 433 -68.36 60.06 -8.57
C GLU A 433 -67.00 60.53 -8.03
N ASP A 434 -66.90 61.79 -7.62
CA ASP A 434 -65.67 62.38 -7.05
C ASP A 434 -65.11 61.59 -5.87
N SER A 435 -65.99 61.01 -5.04
CA SER A 435 -65.61 60.19 -3.90
C SER A 435 -64.79 58.94 -4.30
N GLU A 436 -65.08 58.35 -5.47
CA GLU A 436 -64.37 57.17 -5.96
C GLU A 436 -62.99 57.54 -6.52
N LEU A 437 -62.87 58.72 -7.15
CA LEU A 437 -61.59 59.26 -7.64
C LEU A 437 -60.67 59.61 -6.48
N GLU A 438 -61.17 60.27 -5.43
CA GLU A 438 -60.40 60.57 -4.22
C GLU A 438 -59.87 59.29 -3.55
N LEU A 439 -60.69 58.25 -3.44
CA LEU A 439 -60.28 56.96 -2.88
C LEU A 439 -59.18 56.28 -3.71
N LYS A 440 -59.24 56.35 -5.05
CA LYS A 440 -58.22 55.77 -5.93
C LYS A 440 -56.91 56.57 -5.90
N THR A 441 -56.98 57.90 -5.94
CA THR A 441 -55.80 58.76 -5.83
C THR A 441 -55.10 58.57 -4.49
N LYS A 442 -55.86 58.50 -3.39
CA LYS A 442 -55.30 58.23 -2.06
C LYS A 442 -54.62 56.87 -1.98
N LYS A 443 -55.21 55.81 -2.57
CA LYS A 443 -54.57 54.49 -2.65
C LYS A 443 -53.25 54.52 -3.42
N ILE A 444 -53.19 55.23 -4.55
CA ILE A 444 -51.95 55.39 -5.34
C ILE A 444 -50.89 56.14 -4.51
N GLN A 445 -51.28 57.19 -3.78
CA GLN A 445 -50.38 57.94 -2.89
C GLN A 445 -49.86 57.09 -1.72
N ASP A 446 -50.72 56.27 -1.11
CA ASP A 446 -50.33 55.33 -0.06
C ASP A 446 -49.34 54.27 -0.62
N GLU A 447 -49.56 53.78 -1.84
CA GLU A 447 -48.65 52.85 -2.53
C GLU A 447 -47.31 53.49 -2.88
N ILE A 448 -47.29 54.75 -3.37
CA ILE A 448 -46.06 55.52 -3.62
C ILE A 448 -45.29 55.71 -2.31
N THR A 449 -45.98 56.05 -1.23
CA THR A 449 -45.37 56.23 0.10
C THR A 449 -44.77 54.91 0.60
N SER A 450 -45.48 53.79 0.40
CA SER A 450 -44.98 52.46 0.77
C SER A 450 -43.75 52.05 -0.06
N HIS A 451 -43.79 52.21 -1.38
CA HIS A 451 -42.68 51.83 -2.26
C HIS A 451 -41.46 52.75 -2.10
N SER A 452 -41.65 54.04 -1.83
CA SER A 452 -40.55 54.96 -1.53
C SER A 452 -39.87 54.65 -0.19
N ALA A 453 -40.64 54.26 0.83
CA ALA A 453 -40.08 53.78 2.09
C ALA A 453 -39.29 52.46 1.90
N LYS A 454 -39.81 51.53 1.10
CA LYS A 454 -39.09 50.29 0.73
C LYS A 454 -37.80 50.59 -0.04
N LEU A 455 -37.85 51.49 -1.02
CA LEU A 455 -36.68 51.91 -1.80
C LEU A 455 -35.59 52.47 -0.88
N LYS A 456 -35.98 53.32 0.09
CA LYS A 456 -35.05 53.88 1.07
C LYS A 456 -34.35 52.78 1.88
N ASN A 457 -35.10 51.79 2.37
CA ASN A 457 -34.52 50.68 3.13
C ASN A 457 -33.56 49.83 2.28
N VAL A 458 -33.99 49.40 1.10
CA VAL A 458 -33.15 48.58 0.20
C VAL A 458 -31.90 49.35 -0.25
N SER A 459 -32.02 50.66 -0.48
CA SER A 459 -30.86 51.51 -0.83
C SER A 459 -29.88 51.68 0.33
N ALA A 460 -30.36 51.69 1.58
CA ALA A 460 -29.51 51.71 2.77
C ALA A 460 -28.78 50.37 2.94
N ASP A 461 -29.47 49.25 2.79
CA ASP A 461 -28.88 47.90 2.82
C ASP A 461 -27.83 47.75 1.72
N LEU A 462 -28.13 48.19 0.51
CA LEU A 462 -27.18 48.19 -0.61
C LEU A 462 -25.92 49.02 -0.28
N THR A 463 -26.09 50.17 0.37
CA THR A 463 -24.95 51.02 0.78
C THR A 463 -24.09 50.30 1.82
N GLU A 464 -24.71 49.67 2.82
CA GLU A 464 -24.00 48.88 3.83
C GLU A 464 -23.22 47.71 3.22
N LYS A 465 -23.83 46.96 2.32
CA LYS A 465 -23.19 45.81 1.65
C LYS A 465 -22.03 46.24 0.76
N ASN A 466 -22.15 47.37 0.06
CA ASN A 466 -21.03 47.94 -0.70
C ASN A 466 -19.87 48.40 0.20
N LEU A 467 -20.15 48.93 1.39
CA LEU A 467 -19.10 49.26 2.38
C LEU A 467 -18.39 47.99 2.88
N LEU A 468 -19.14 46.92 3.15
CA LEU A 468 -18.57 45.61 3.53
C LEU A 468 -17.71 45.01 2.42
N LEU A 469 -18.12 45.14 1.16
CA LEU A 469 -17.34 44.66 0.01
C LEU A 469 -16.02 45.42 -0.11
N ASN A 470 -16.03 46.73 0.10
CA ASN A 470 -14.82 47.56 0.10
C ASN A 470 -13.85 47.18 1.22
N ASP A 471 -14.34 46.97 2.46
CA ASP A 471 -13.53 46.49 3.58
C ASP A 471 -12.92 45.11 3.31
N LEU A 472 -13.71 44.20 2.72
CA LEU A 472 -13.24 42.86 2.37
C LEU A 472 -12.17 42.90 1.27
N ASN A 473 -12.33 43.75 0.26
CA ASN A 473 -11.33 43.99 -0.77
C ASN A 473 -10.02 44.55 -0.19
N GLN A 474 -10.09 45.46 0.79
CA GLN A 474 -8.90 45.93 1.51
C GLN A 474 -8.21 44.81 2.29
N LYS A 475 -8.99 43.94 2.96
CA LYS A 475 -8.45 42.77 3.67
C LYS A 475 -7.76 41.79 2.73
N ILE A 476 -8.32 41.55 1.54
CA ILE A 476 -7.71 40.68 0.52
C ILE A 476 -6.42 41.30 -0.03
N SER A 477 -6.40 42.60 -0.33
CA SER A 477 -5.18 43.30 -0.76
C SER A 477 -4.08 43.14 0.30
N SER A 478 -4.42 43.38 1.57
CA SER A 478 -3.46 43.24 2.68
C SER A 478 -2.97 41.80 2.87
N ALA A 479 -3.82 40.79 2.62
CA ALA A 479 -3.44 39.39 2.71
C ALA A 479 -2.56 38.98 1.52
N TYR A 480 -2.83 39.51 0.34
CA TYR A 480 -2.05 39.29 -0.87
C TYR A 480 -0.67 39.95 -0.79
N GLU A 481 -0.59 41.18 -0.30
CA GLU A 481 0.68 41.86 -0.03
C GLU A 481 1.55 41.06 0.94
N LYS A 482 0.95 40.52 2.00
CA LYS A 482 1.65 39.62 2.93
C LYS A 482 2.13 38.34 2.25
N LEU A 483 1.33 37.76 1.34
CA LEU A 483 1.69 36.56 0.60
C LEU A 483 2.90 36.80 -0.31
N VAL A 484 2.92 37.92 -1.02
CA VAL A 484 4.01 38.33 -1.91
C VAL A 484 5.25 38.74 -1.11
N SER A 485 5.09 39.23 0.12
CA SER A 485 6.21 39.62 0.99
C SER A 485 6.99 38.43 1.56
N VAL A 486 6.43 37.20 1.51
CA VAL A 486 7.15 36.02 1.98
C VAL A 486 8.29 35.70 0.99
N PRO A 487 9.56 35.68 1.44
CA PRO A 487 10.68 35.42 0.55
C PRO A 487 10.58 34.05 -0.12
N SER A 488 10.94 33.98 -1.41
CA SER A 488 11.03 32.71 -2.13
C SER A 488 12.00 31.73 -1.44
N ILE A 489 11.71 30.44 -1.55
CA ILE A 489 12.54 29.33 -1.07
C ILE A 489 13.43 28.75 -2.19
N ASP A 490 13.41 29.32 -3.39
CA ASP A 490 14.13 28.77 -4.56
C ASP A 490 15.64 28.75 -4.36
N ARG A 491 16.18 29.77 -3.68
CA ARG A 491 17.62 29.88 -3.39
C ARG A 491 18.06 28.80 -2.41
N GLU A 492 17.33 28.62 -1.33
CA GLU A 492 17.59 27.61 -0.31
C GLU A 492 17.42 26.19 -0.90
N ASN A 493 16.38 25.96 -1.70
CA ASN A 493 16.18 24.68 -2.41
C ASN A 493 17.33 24.38 -3.40
N SER A 494 17.76 25.37 -4.19
CA SER A 494 18.88 25.22 -5.12
C SER A 494 20.17 24.86 -4.37
N ARG A 495 20.41 25.51 -3.23
CA ARG A 495 21.56 25.22 -2.37
C ARG A 495 21.48 23.83 -1.72
N MET A 496 20.29 23.39 -1.30
CA MET A 496 20.09 22.03 -0.78
C MET A 496 20.38 20.97 -1.85
N ILE A 497 19.96 21.20 -3.11
CA ILE A 497 20.28 20.31 -4.23
C ILE A 497 21.80 20.23 -4.47
N GLU A 498 22.52 21.36 -4.40
CA GLU A 498 23.99 21.37 -4.49
C GLU A 498 24.64 20.59 -3.34
N LEU A 499 24.13 20.74 -2.11
CA LEU A 499 24.64 20.00 -0.95
C LEU A 499 24.36 18.50 -1.06
N GLU A 500 23.18 18.11 -1.55
CA GLU A 500 22.84 16.71 -1.82
C GLU A 500 23.78 16.07 -2.84
N GLN A 501 24.13 16.80 -3.92
CA GLN A 501 25.10 16.32 -4.90
C GLN A 501 26.48 16.10 -4.27
N LYS A 502 26.93 17.03 -3.42
CA LYS A 502 28.21 16.89 -2.69
C LYS A 502 28.20 15.75 -1.68
N ILE A 503 27.10 15.56 -0.96
CA ILE A 503 26.92 14.43 -0.03
C ILE A 503 26.93 13.10 -0.80
N ASP A 504 26.29 13.04 -1.97
CA ASP A 504 26.28 11.85 -2.84
C ASP A 504 27.67 11.57 -3.44
N GLU A 505 28.43 12.59 -3.82
CA GLU A 505 29.83 12.44 -4.24
C GLU A 505 30.69 11.87 -3.11
N VAL A 506 30.53 12.37 -1.88
CA VAL A 506 31.22 11.84 -0.69
C VAL A 506 30.77 10.41 -0.39
N ALA A 507 29.48 10.09 -0.52
CA ALA A 507 28.95 8.74 -0.31
C ALA A 507 29.45 7.75 -1.37
N LYS A 508 29.51 8.14 -2.64
CA LYS A 508 30.10 7.35 -3.74
C LYS A 508 31.59 7.16 -3.56
N ALA A 509 32.31 8.17 -3.08
CA ALA A 509 33.72 8.06 -2.75
C ALA A 509 33.94 7.11 -1.57
N ARG A 510 33.09 7.17 -0.52
CA ARG A 510 33.08 6.20 0.60
C ARG A 510 32.75 4.79 0.15
N GLN A 511 31.78 4.61 -0.74
CA GLN A 511 31.42 3.29 -1.28
C GLN A 511 32.56 2.71 -2.12
N SER A 512 33.16 3.52 -3.00
CA SER A 512 34.33 3.13 -3.79
C SER A 512 35.51 2.77 -2.88
N GLN A 513 35.75 3.56 -1.82
CA GLN A 513 36.80 3.27 -0.85
C GLN A 513 36.48 2.02 -0.03
N ARG A 514 35.22 1.80 0.37
CA ARG A 514 34.80 0.58 1.07
C ARG A 514 34.98 -0.65 0.18
N GLN A 515 34.62 -0.57 -1.09
CA GLN A 515 34.87 -1.64 -2.07
C GLN A 515 36.37 -1.89 -2.27
N LEU A 516 37.18 -0.83 -2.31
CA LEU A 516 38.64 -0.93 -2.35
C LEU A 516 39.22 -1.55 -1.07
N MET A 517 38.69 -1.20 0.10
CA MET A 517 39.09 -1.78 1.39
C MET A 517 38.65 -3.24 1.52
N GLU A 518 37.44 -3.59 1.10
CA GLU A 518 36.95 -4.98 1.05
C GLU A 518 37.77 -5.82 0.07
N THR A 519 38.13 -5.25 -1.08
CA THR A 519 39.04 -5.87 -2.05
C THR A 519 40.43 -6.03 -1.46
N ARG A 520 40.95 -5.01 -0.75
CA ARG A 520 42.26 -5.06 -0.08
C ARG A 520 42.25 -6.07 1.07
N GLU A 521 41.22 -6.14 1.90
CA GLU A 521 41.07 -7.16 2.95
C GLU A 521 40.93 -8.57 2.37
N ARG A 522 40.23 -8.72 1.25
CA ARG A 522 40.21 -9.98 0.49
C ARG A 522 41.61 -10.34 0.03
N LEU A 523 42.33 -9.43 -0.61
CA LEU A 523 43.71 -9.63 -1.08
C LEU A 523 44.70 -9.88 0.08
N ILE A 524 44.55 -9.23 1.24
CA ILE A 524 45.34 -9.48 2.45
C ILE A 524 45.04 -10.87 3.01
N ARG A 525 43.78 -11.30 3.00
CA ARG A 525 43.41 -12.67 3.41
C ARG A 525 43.95 -13.70 2.44
N GLU A 526 43.85 -13.46 1.14
CA GLU A 526 44.42 -14.31 0.10
C GLU A 526 45.95 -14.36 0.21
N GLU A 527 46.61 -13.21 0.43
CA GLU A 527 48.04 -13.13 0.71
C GLU A 527 48.41 -13.90 1.96
N ALA A 528 47.67 -13.75 3.07
CA ALA A 528 47.91 -14.50 4.30
C ALA A 528 47.70 -16.00 4.12
N ILE A 529 46.72 -16.44 3.30
CA ILE A 529 46.49 -17.84 2.96
C ILE A 529 47.63 -18.37 2.07
N LEU A 530 48.05 -17.62 1.06
CA LEU A 530 49.16 -18.00 0.17
C LEU A 530 50.49 -18.03 0.93
N ARG A 531 50.71 -17.03 1.79
CA ARG A 531 51.86 -16.93 2.68
C ARG A 531 51.85 -18.07 3.68
N PHE A 532 50.71 -18.37 4.30
CA PHE A 532 50.56 -19.54 5.17
C PHE A 532 50.88 -20.83 4.41
N ARG A 533 50.36 -21.04 3.20
CA ARG A 533 50.68 -22.18 2.33
C ARG A 533 52.16 -22.25 1.92
N LEU A 534 52.83 -21.10 1.79
CA LEU A 534 54.27 -20.99 1.50
C LEU A 534 55.14 -21.18 2.75
N GLU A 535 54.66 -20.78 3.93
CA GLU A 535 55.26 -20.88 5.27
C GLU A 535 54.93 -22.21 5.97
N GLU A 536 54.00 -23.02 5.43
CA GLU A 536 53.62 -24.37 5.88
C GLU A 536 54.75 -25.40 5.69
N LYS A 537 56.01 -24.94 5.68
CA LYS A 537 57.19 -25.72 6.07
C LYS A 537 58.17 -24.83 6.85
N THR A 538 57.83 -24.55 8.10
CA THR A 538 58.86 -24.47 9.15
C THR A 538 58.51 -25.15 10.48
N GLU A 539 57.26 -25.53 10.75
CA GLU A 539 56.97 -26.42 11.89
C GLU A 539 55.96 -27.52 11.52
N VAL A 540 56.44 -28.75 11.62
CA VAL A 540 55.64 -29.96 11.58
C VAL A 540 55.00 -30.13 12.96
N VAL A 541 53.67 -30.01 13.06
CA VAL A 541 52.92 -30.61 14.18
C VAL A 541 51.72 -31.40 13.64
N PRO A 542 51.88 -32.73 13.43
CA PRO A 542 50.80 -33.62 13.00
C PRO A 542 49.75 -33.87 14.10
N ILE A 543 50.05 -33.44 15.34
CA ILE A 543 49.25 -33.74 16.54
C ILE A 543 47.97 -32.89 16.61
N THR A 544 47.94 -31.71 15.99
CA THR A 544 46.83 -30.74 16.08
C THR A 544 45.67 -31.03 15.11
N GLN A 545 45.93 -31.64 13.95
CA GLN A 545 44.87 -31.95 12.98
C GLN A 545 44.03 -33.16 13.39
N LYS A 546 44.68 -34.21 13.93
CA LYS A 546 43.99 -35.40 14.42
C LYS A 546 43.06 -35.06 15.59
N SER A 547 43.53 -34.27 16.56
CA SER A 547 42.72 -33.82 17.69
C SER A 547 41.58 -32.89 17.28
N THR A 548 41.80 -32.02 16.28
CA THR A 548 40.73 -31.16 15.71
C THR A 548 39.65 -32.01 15.01
N LEU A 549 40.05 -33.00 14.22
CA LEU A 549 39.12 -33.89 13.53
C LEU A 549 38.34 -34.79 14.50
N GLU A 550 39.00 -35.29 15.56
CA GLU A 550 38.35 -36.04 16.64
C GLU A 550 37.29 -35.19 17.35
N LYS A 551 37.61 -33.93 17.68
CA LYS A 551 36.64 -32.98 18.25
C LYS A 551 35.46 -32.73 17.30
N LEU A 552 35.71 -32.41 16.03
CA LEU A 552 34.63 -32.15 15.07
C LEU A 552 33.73 -33.38 14.84
N ASN A 553 34.29 -34.60 14.86
CA ASN A 553 33.49 -35.82 14.77
C ASN A 553 32.65 -36.04 16.03
N LEU A 554 33.17 -35.72 17.22
CA LEU A 554 32.39 -35.73 18.46
C LEU A 554 31.26 -34.70 18.40
N ASP A 555 31.55 -33.46 17.97
CA ASP A 555 30.54 -32.41 17.79
C ASP A 555 29.44 -32.87 16.83
N ARG A 556 29.82 -33.51 15.71
CA ARG A 556 28.87 -34.12 14.76
C ARG A 556 27.99 -35.18 15.42
N GLU A 557 28.59 -36.14 16.14
CA GLU A 557 27.84 -37.22 16.83
C GLU A 557 26.82 -36.66 17.84
N ILE A 558 27.23 -35.65 18.61
CA ILE A 558 26.37 -34.97 19.57
C ILE A 558 25.22 -34.25 18.86
N LEU A 559 25.51 -33.48 17.81
CA LEU A 559 24.50 -32.75 17.05
C LEU A 559 23.50 -33.69 16.37
N GLU A 560 23.97 -34.81 15.80
CA GLU A 560 23.11 -35.86 15.22
C GLU A 560 22.21 -36.50 16.29
N PHE A 561 22.77 -36.83 17.46
CA PHE A 561 21.99 -37.37 18.58
C PHE A 561 20.93 -36.39 19.09
N ALA A 562 21.30 -35.12 19.25
CA ALA A 562 20.41 -34.05 19.66
C ALA A 562 19.26 -33.85 18.65
N LEU A 563 19.57 -33.78 17.35
CA LEU A 563 18.60 -33.66 16.26
C LEU A 563 17.64 -34.85 16.20
N LEU A 564 18.16 -36.08 16.31
CA LEU A 564 17.33 -37.29 16.33
C LEU A 564 16.35 -37.27 17.51
N SER A 565 16.82 -36.84 18.68
CA SER A 565 16.04 -36.79 19.91
C SER A 565 14.93 -35.73 19.83
N LEU A 566 15.26 -34.52 19.34
CA LEU A 566 14.27 -33.49 19.08
C LEU A 566 13.26 -33.92 17.99
N GLY A 567 13.73 -34.59 16.93
CA GLY A 567 12.88 -35.10 15.86
C GLY A 567 11.82 -36.08 16.38
N LYS A 568 12.24 -37.10 17.16
CA LYS A 568 11.31 -38.05 17.80
C LYS A 568 10.30 -37.35 18.70
N LYS A 569 10.77 -36.38 19.49
CA LYS A 569 9.89 -35.63 20.40
C LYS A 569 8.90 -34.75 19.63
N ARG A 570 9.34 -34.14 18.52
CA ARG A 570 8.50 -33.33 17.64
C ARG A 570 7.36 -34.14 17.02
N VAL A 571 7.62 -35.36 16.57
CA VAL A 571 6.57 -36.26 16.05
C VAL A 571 5.49 -36.51 17.11
N GLN A 572 5.90 -36.83 18.34
CA GLN A 572 4.97 -37.05 19.45
C GLN A 572 4.14 -35.80 19.79
N LEU A 573 4.78 -34.63 19.84
CA LEU A 573 4.11 -33.36 20.19
C LEU A 573 3.11 -32.92 19.13
N ASN A 574 3.33 -33.27 17.86
CA ASN A 574 2.54 -32.78 16.73
C ASN A 574 1.58 -33.82 16.14
N ALA A 575 1.49 -35.02 16.71
CA ALA A 575 0.63 -36.08 16.19
C ALA A 575 -0.85 -35.63 16.07
N ASP A 576 -1.37 -34.89 17.06
CA ASP A 576 -2.75 -34.40 17.06
C ASP A 576 -3.01 -33.36 15.95
N ILE A 577 -2.17 -32.31 15.84
CA ILE A 577 -2.33 -31.27 14.83
C ILE A 577 -2.18 -31.82 13.40
N LEU A 578 -1.23 -32.74 13.19
CA LEU A 578 -1.01 -33.36 11.88
C LEU A 578 -2.16 -34.29 11.51
N SER A 579 -2.69 -35.08 12.46
CA SER A 579 -3.85 -35.93 12.21
C SER A 579 -5.10 -35.12 11.87
N LYS A 580 -5.34 -34.01 12.57
CA LYS A 580 -6.43 -33.06 12.24
C LYS A 580 -6.25 -32.49 10.83
N LEU A 581 -5.04 -32.06 10.48
CA LEU A 581 -4.74 -31.53 9.15
C LEU A 581 -4.94 -32.59 8.06
N GLN A 582 -4.43 -33.81 8.24
CA GLN A 582 -4.61 -34.92 7.30
C GLN A 582 -6.10 -35.19 7.01
N ASN A 583 -6.92 -35.22 8.07
CA ASN A 583 -8.36 -35.42 7.95
C ASN A 583 -9.05 -34.25 7.22
N LEU A 584 -8.66 -33.01 7.51
CA LEU A 584 -9.19 -31.83 6.80
C LEU A 584 -8.85 -31.89 5.31
N ILE A 585 -7.60 -32.18 4.96
CA ILE A 585 -7.19 -32.27 3.55
C ILE A 585 -7.96 -33.38 2.85
N LEU A 586 -8.11 -34.55 3.47
CA LEU A 586 -8.83 -35.68 2.87
C LEU A 586 -10.30 -35.32 2.60
N ASN A 587 -10.95 -34.64 3.54
CA ASN A 587 -12.32 -34.18 3.39
C ASN A 587 -12.46 -33.16 2.24
N GLU A 588 -11.57 -32.18 2.16
CA GLU A 588 -11.60 -31.17 1.11
C GLU A 588 -11.32 -31.79 -0.26
N VAL A 589 -10.30 -32.65 -0.38
CA VAL A 589 -9.96 -33.38 -1.61
C VAL A 589 -11.14 -34.21 -2.12
N ASN A 590 -11.82 -34.94 -1.24
CA ASN A 590 -13.01 -35.71 -1.59
C ASN A 590 -14.18 -34.81 -2.01
N SER A 591 -14.37 -33.68 -1.33
CA SER A 591 -15.41 -32.70 -1.69
C SER A 591 -15.15 -32.05 -3.05
N PHE A 592 -13.89 -32.01 -3.50
CA PHE A 592 -13.49 -31.47 -4.81
C PHE A 592 -13.55 -32.53 -5.92
N GLY A 593 -14.14 -33.70 -5.63
CA GLY A 593 -14.42 -34.75 -6.60
C GLY A 593 -13.25 -35.73 -6.82
N LEU A 594 -12.19 -35.67 -6.02
CA LEU A 594 -11.06 -36.61 -6.08
C LEU A 594 -11.29 -37.82 -5.16
N VAL A 595 -12.43 -38.50 -5.34
CA VAL A 595 -12.88 -39.63 -4.50
C VAL A 595 -11.94 -40.85 -4.57
N SER A 596 -11.07 -40.91 -5.59
CA SER A 596 -10.05 -41.95 -5.71
C SER A 596 -8.94 -41.86 -4.64
N ILE A 597 -8.87 -40.75 -3.90
CA ILE A 597 -7.89 -40.54 -2.84
C ILE A 597 -8.48 -41.03 -1.53
N GLU A 598 -7.97 -42.16 -1.05
CA GLU A 598 -8.51 -42.88 0.11
C GLU A 598 -7.88 -42.43 1.42
N ASN A 599 -6.64 -41.95 1.38
CA ASN A 599 -5.87 -41.56 2.56
C ASN A 599 -4.86 -40.46 2.25
N ILE A 600 -4.60 -39.61 3.26
CA ILE A 600 -3.59 -38.57 3.24
C ILE A 600 -2.69 -38.73 4.46
N GLU A 601 -1.39 -38.82 4.21
CA GLU A 601 -0.35 -38.97 5.22
C GLU A 601 0.66 -37.82 5.09
N ILE A 602 1.16 -37.35 6.23
CA ILE A 602 2.23 -36.36 6.33
C ILE A 602 3.35 -37.07 7.08
N ASP A 603 4.46 -37.33 6.40
CA ASP A 603 5.57 -38.10 6.98
C ASP A 603 6.37 -37.26 8.02
N ASP A 604 7.34 -37.88 8.70
CA ASP A 604 8.22 -37.20 9.67
C ASP A 604 9.07 -36.07 9.05
N LYS A 605 9.19 -36.07 7.72
CA LYS A 605 9.87 -35.03 6.96
C LYS A 605 8.90 -33.93 6.51
N PHE A 606 7.61 -34.05 6.79
CA PHE A 606 6.51 -33.20 6.37
C PHE A 606 6.21 -33.20 4.87
N ASN A 607 6.48 -34.30 4.20
CA ASN A 607 6.04 -34.53 2.82
C ASN A 607 4.59 -35.01 2.81
N LEU A 608 3.81 -34.52 1.83
CA LEU A 608 2.43 -34.93 1.61
C LEU A 608 2.39 -36.21 0.75
N LEU A 609 1.96 -37.31 1.34
CA LEU A 609 1.80 -38.61 0.70
C LEU A 609 0.32 -38.93 0.54
N LEU A 610 -0.11 -39.29 -0.67
CA LEU A 610 -1.49 -39.63 -0.97
C LEU A 610 -1.61 -41.11 -1.30
N THR A 611 -2.71 -41.75 -0.93
CA THR A 611 -3.03 -43.11 -1.38
C THR A 611 -4.15 -43.06 -2.40
N GLN A 612 -3.84 -43.36 -3.66
CA GLN A 612 -4.78 -43.37 -4.77
C GLN A 612 -4.91 -44.79 -5.32
N ASN A 613 -6.13 -45.35 -5.29
CA ASN A 613 -6.39 -46.74 -5.72
C ASN A 613 -5.45 -47.77 -5.06
N GLY A 614 -5.16 -47.61 -3.77
CA GLY A 614 -4.24 -48.49 -3.01
C GLY A 614 -2.74 -48.27 -3.26
N VAL A 615 -2.33 -47.30 -4.10
CA VAL A 615 -0.93 -46.98 -4.37
C VAL A 615 -0.54 -45.65 -3.70
N LYS A 616 0.63 -45.60 -3.05
CA LYS A 616 1.18 -44.35 -2.53
C LYS A 616 1.78 -43.52 -3.66
N VAL A 617 1.37 -42.26 -3.75
CA VAL A 617 1.85 -41.27 -4.74
C VAL A 617 2.23 -39.97 -4.03
N GLU A 618 3.21 -39.26 -4.58
CA GLU A 618 3.60 -37.93 -4.10
C GLU A 618 2.85 -36.84 -4.88
N PHE A 619 2.84 -35.60 -4.36
CA PHE A 619 2.19 -34.48 -5.05
C PHE A 619 2.71 -34.26 -6.48
N GLY A 620 4.01 -34.50 -6.71
CA GLY A 620 4.65 -34.34 -8.01
C GLY A 620 4.17 -35.31 -9.08
N ASP A 621 3.66 -36.48 -8.68
CA ASP A 621 3.24 -37.56 -9.58
C ASP A 621 1.82 -37.38 -10.14
N LEU A 622 1.07 -36.43 -9.58
CA LEU A 622 -0.33 -36.19 -9.91
C LEU A 622 -0.52 -35.47 -11.25
N GLU A 623 -1.68 -35.68 -11.87
CA GLU A 623 -2.07 -34.96 -13.07
C GLU A 623 -2.26 -33.45 -12.78
N PRO A 624 -1.99 -32.54 -13.73
CA PRO A 624 -2.05 -31.08 -13.50
C PRO A 624 -3.37 -30.59 -12.88
N GLY A 625 -4.52 -31.15 -13.31
CA GLY A 625 -5.83 -30.83 -12.74
C GLY A 625 -6.02 -31.33 -11.30
N GLU A 626 -5.44 -32.48 -10.95
CA GLU A 626 -5.47 -33.03 -9.59
C GLU A 626 -4.58 -32.20 -8.65
N LYS A 627 -3.38 -31.80 -9.13
CA LYS A 627 -2.44 -30.94 -8.39
C LYS A 627 -3.11 -29.65 -7.92
N LEU A 628 -3.82 -28.97 -8.80
CA LEU A 628 -4.53 -27.73 -8.46
C LEU A 628 -5.54 -27.94 -7.33
N ARG A 629 -6.38 -28.98 -7.41
CA ARG A 629 -7.44 -29.25 -6.42
C ARG A 629 -6.85 -29.67 -5.08
N ILE A 630 -5.82 -30.51 -5.07
CA ILE A 630 -5.11 -30.91 -3.84
C ILE A 630 -4.39 -29.72 -3.23
N LYS A 631 -3.75 -28.88 -4.04
CA LYS A 631 -3.11 -27.66 -3.56
C LYS A 631 -4.13 -26.73 -2.90
N LEU A 632 -5.27 -26.51 -3.54
CA LEU A 632 -6.35 -25.72 -2.94
C LEU A 632 -6.86 -26.35 -1.63
N ALA A 633 -7.11 -27.66 -1.63
CA ALA A 633 -7.56 -28.39 -0.44
C ALA A 633 -6.56 -28.26 0.71
N PHE A 634 -5.27 -28.35 0.39
CA PHE A 634 -4.18 -28.16 1.35
C PHE A 634 -4.22 -26.78 1.99
N TYR A 635 -4.23 -25.69 1.21
CA TYR A 635 -4.25 -24.33 1.77
C TYR A 635 -5.54 -24.01 2.53
N LEU A 636 -6.69 -24.51 2.06
CA LEU A 636 -7.95 -24.36 2.79
C LEU A 636 -7.93 -25.11 4.10
N SER A 637 -7.33 -26.30 4.13
CA SER A 637 -7.18 -27.09 5.36
C SER A 637 -6.27 -26.40 6.37
N LEU A 638 -5.21 -25.71 5.93
CA LEU A 638 -4.38 -24.87 6.81
C LEU A 638 -5.18 -23.74 7.46
N ILE A 639 -6.12 -23.15 6.73
CA ILE A 639 -7.00 -22.09 7.23
C ILE A 639 -8.08 -22.66 8.15
N GLN A 640 -8.69 -23.79 7.79
CA GLN A 640 -9.70 -24.49 8.60
C GLN A 640 -9.12 -24.99 9.91
N LEU A 641 -7.85 -25.38 9.93
CA LEU A 641 -7.15 -25.77 11.15
C LEU A 641 -7.18 -24.64 12.21
N ASP A 642 -7.06 -23.39 11.75
CA ASP A 642 -7.18 -22.22 12.60
C ASP A 642 -8.65 -21.93 12.95
N ILE A 643 -9.56 -21.95 11.97
CA ILE A 643 -11.00 -21.66 12.19
C ILE A 643 -11.63 -22.67 13.17
N ASP A 644 -11.43 -23.96 12.94
CA ASP A 644 -12.15 -25.04 13.63
C ASP A 644 -11.46 -25.45 14.94
N TYR A 645 -10.12 -25.35 15.00
CA TYR A 645 -9.33 -25.84 16.14
C TYR A 645 -8.47 -24.77 16.81
N SER A 646 -8.43 -23.53 16.31
CA SER A 646 -7.52 -22.47 16.79
C SER A 646 -6.05 -22.91 16.77
N LEU A 647 -5.66 -23.64 15.73
CA LEU A 647 -4.31 -24.15 15.51
C LEU A 647 -3.69 -23.61 14.22
N GLY A 648 -2.39 -23.36 14.21
CA GLY A 648 -1.65 -22.80 13.08
C GLY A 648 -1.64 -21.26 13.07
N ARG A 649 -0.98 -20.69 12.07
CA ARG A 649 -0.62 -19.26 11.97
C ARG A 649 -0.88 -18.66 10.60
N HIS A 650 -1.58 -19.37 9.72
CA HIS A 650 -1.89 -18.86 8.38
C HIS A 650 -2.79 -17.62 8.49
N PRO A 651 -2.50 -16.50 7.79
CA PRO A 651 -3.24 -15.24 7.96
C PRO A 651 -4.64 -15.21 7.31
N ARG A 652 -5.21 -16.37 6.96
CA ARG A 652 -6.54 -16.53 6.32
C ARG A 652 -6.81 -15.69 5.05
N PHE A 653 -5.75 -15.24 4.38
CA PHE A 653 -5.81 -14.52 3.12
C PHE A 653 -5.06 -15.30 2.04
N LEU A 654 -5.66 -15.45 0.85
CA LEU A 654 -5.06 -16.13 -0.29
C LEU A 654 -5.30 -15.35 -1.59
N ILE A 655 -4.34 -15.43 -2.51
CA ILE A 655 -4.46 -14.90 -3.86
C ILE A 655 -4.17 -16.05 -4.83
N PHE A 656 -5.16 -16.44 -5.63
CA PHE A 656 -5.04 -17.38 -6.74
C PHE A 656 -5.00 -16.60 -8.05
N ASP A 657 -3.82 -16.52 -8.67
CA ASP A 657 -3.70 -15.98 -10.03
C ASP A 657 -3.88 -17.09 -11.05
N SER A 658 -4.98 -17.01 -11.80
CA SER A 658 -5.32 -17.87 -12.93
C SER A 658 -5.42 -19.36 -12.59
N PRO A 659 -6.27 -19.78 -11.62
CA PRO A 659 -6.39 -21.18 -11.19
C PRO A 659 -7.05 -22.12 -12.22
N GLY A 660 -7.05 -21.80 -13.52
CA GLY A 660 -7.76 -22.60 -14.53
C GLY A 660 -7.03 -22.71 -15.87
N SER A 661 -5.79 -22.21 -15.99
CA SER A 661 -4.99 -22.40 -17.21
C SER A 661 -4.69 -23.88 -17.48
N GLU A 662 -4.63 -24.68 -16.42
CA GLU A 662 -4.28 -26.11 -16.47
C GLU A 662 -5.49 -27.04 -16.64
N GLU A 663 -6.73 -26.56 -16.40
CA GLU A 663 -7.94 -27.37 -16.58
C GLU A 663 -8.43 -27.31 -18.04
N MET A 664 -7.88 -28.17 -18.91
CA MET A 664 -8.21 -28.20 -20.35
C MET A 664 -9.61 -28.76 -20.69
N VAL A 665 -10.36 -29.28 -19.71
CA VAL A 665 -11.67 -29.92 -19.94
C VAL A 665 -12.81 -29.06 -19.40
N PRO A 666 -13.77 -28.62 -20.24
CA PRO A 666 -14.89 -27.75 -19.84
C PRO A 666 -15.73 -28.26 -18.66
N LYS A 667 -15.91 -29.59 -18.55
CA LYS A 667 -16.64 -30.21 -17.43
C LYS A 667 -15.92 -30.06 -16.08
N HIS A 668 -14.58 -30.04 -16.09
CA HIS A 668 -13.78 -29.86 -14.88
C HIS A 668 -13.77 -28.40 -14.43
N LEU A 669 -13.73 -27.46 -15.38
CA LEU A 669 -13.84 -26.02 -15.14
C LEU A 669 -15.14 -25.62 -14.42
N HIS A 670 -16.26 -26.27 -14.78
CA HIS A 670 -17.53 -26.05 -14.07
C HIS A 670 -17.46 -26.51 -12.61
N GLY A 671 -16.89 -27.70 -12.37
CA GLY A 671 -16.70 -28.23 -11.01
C GLY A 671 -15.78 -27.34 -10.15
N LEU A 672 -14.74 -26.76 -10.75
CA LEU A 672 -13.85 -25.82 -10.07
C LEU A 672 -14.59 -24.54 -9.65
N SER A 673 -15.48 -24.01 -10.49
CA SER A 673 -16.32 -22.85 -10.17
C SER A 673 -17.32 -23.15 -9.04
N GLU A 674 -18.01 -24.29 -9.10
CA GLU A 674 -18.92 -24.74 -8.03
C GLU A 674 -18.20 -24.94 -6.69
N MET A 675 -16.97 -25.44 -6.74
CA MET A 675 -16.12 -25.59 -5.57
C MET A 675 -15.77 -24.23 -4.94
N PHE A 676 -15.31 -23.25 -5.72
CA PHE A 676 -15.06 -21.89 -5.19
C PHE A 676 -16.34 -21.26 -4.64
N LYS A 677 -17.49 -21.48 -5.27
CA LYS A 677 -18.78 -21.04 -4.75
C LYS A 677 -19.09 -21.67 -3.39
N THR A 678 -18.89 -22.97 -3.26
CA THR A 678 -19.09 -23.70 -1.99
C THR A 678 -18.17 -23.19 -0.89
N ILE A 679 -16.90 -22.93 -1.21
CA ILE A 679 -15.92 -22.32 -0.30
C ILE A 679 -16.39 -20.94 0.15
N ASN A 680 -16.84 -20.10 -0.79
CA ASN A 680 -17.37 -18.78 -0.48
C ASN A 680 -18.59 -18.87 0.44
N ASP A 681 -19.55 -19.75 0.14
CA ASP A 681 -20.77 -19.88 0.94
C ASP A 681 -20.48 -20.34 2.37
N ARG A 682 -19.54 -21.28 2.54
CA ARG A 682 -19.15 -21.81 3.85
C ARG A 682 -18.28 -20.85 4.67
N LEU A 683 -17.35 -20.13 4.04
CA LEU A 683 -16.24 -19.45 4.73
C LEU A 683 -16.16 -17.93 4.51
N LYS A 684 -17.13 -17.30 3.81
CA LYS A 684 -17.10 -15.84 3.52
C LYS A 684 -16.92 -14.90 4.71
N GLY A 685 -17.23 -15.34 5.93
CA GLY A 685 -17.06 -14.55 7.15
C GLY A 685 -15.68 -14.69 7.80
N GLU A 686 -14.92 -15.72 7.46
CA GLU A 686 -13.72 -16.17 8.20
C GLU A 686 -12.43 -16.06 7.39
N LEU A 687 -12.52 -15.87 6.07
CA LEU A 687 -11.36 -15.76 5.17
C LEU A 687 -11.62 -14.81 4.00
N GLN A 688 -10.55 -14.42 3.31
CA GLN A 688 -10.62 -13.63 2.09
C GLN A 688 -9.74 -14.26 0.99
N ILE A 689 -10.32 -14.46 -0.20
CA ILE A 689 -9.61 -15.04 -1.35
C ILE A 689 -9.76 -14.12 -2.54
N PHE A 690 -8.65 -13.81 -3.20
CA PHE A 690 -8.65 -13.09 -4.47
C PHE A 690 -8.40 -14.08 -5.60
N VAL A 691 -9.28 -14.09 -6.59
CA VAL A 691 -9.19 -14.97 -7.75
C VAL A 691 -9.08 -14.11 -9.02
N GLY A 692 -7.97 -14.23 -9.73
CA GLY A 692 -7.85 -13.69 -11.09
C GLY A 692 -8.11 -14.80 -12.09
N SER A 693 -9.05 -14.64 -13.02
CA SER A 693 -9.33 -15.66 -14.03
C SER A 693 -9.61 -15.04 -15.41
N ALA A 694 -9.38 -15.81 -16.47
CA ALA A 694 -9.85 -15.48 -17.82
C ALA A 694 -11.19 -16.15 -18.16
N LEU A 695 -11.63 -17.08 -17.32
CA LEU A 695 -12.77 -17.95 -17.55
C LEU A 695 -14.05 -17.28 -17.04
N ARG A 696 -15.06 -17.20 -17.91
CA ARG A 696 -16.35 -16.58 -17.57
C ARG A 696 -17.19 -17.45 -16.66
N GLU A 697 -16.87 -18.73 -16.55
CA GLU A 697 -17.48 -19.70 -15.66
C GLU A 697 -17.30 -19.35 -14.18
N PHE A 698 -16.33 -18.49 -13.86
CA PHE A 698 -16.14 -17.91 -12.52
C PHE A 698 -17.12 -16.77 -12.22
N ASP A 699 -17.92 -16.35 -13.21
CA ASP A 699 -19.03 -15.43 -13.00
C ASP A 699 -20.13 -16.15 -12.20
N GLY A 700 -20.49 -15.61 -11.04
CA GLY A 700 -21.48 -16.20 -10.15
C GLY A 700 -20.95 -17.09 -9.02
N ILE A 701 -19.63 -17.21 -8.82
CA ILE A 701 -19.07 -17.84 -7.61
C ILE A 701 -19.27 -16.98 -6.34
N THR A 702 -19.54 -15.70 -6.53
CA THR A 702 -19.69 -14.70 -5.47
C THR A 702 -20.67 -13.60 -5.89
N ASP A 703 -20.99 -12.70 -4.96
CA ASP A 703 -21.89 -11.58 -5.21
C ASP A 703 -21.35 -10.66 -6.30
N LYS A 704 -22.23 -10.06 -7.13
CA LYS A 704 -21.83 -9.15 -8.23
C LYS A 704 -20.93 -8.00 -7.78
N LYS A 705 -21.10 -7.49 -6.56
CA LYS A 705 -20.24 -6.42 -6.01
C LYS A 705 -18.78 -6.83 -5.79
N LYS A 706 -18.52 -8.14 -5.69
CA LYS A 706 -17.18 -8.74 -5.49
C LYS A 706 -16.60 -9.29 -6.80
N THR A 707 -17.30 -9.12 -7.93
CA THR A 707 -16.88 -9.60 -9.25
C THR A 707 -16.65 -8.41 -10.16
N VAL A 708 -15.42 -8.29 -10.67
CA VAL A 708 -15.03 -7.28 -11.66
C VAL A 708 -14.82 -7.97 -13.00
N ILE A 709 -15.67 -7.64 -13.98
CA ILE A 709 -15.58 -8.19 -15.34
C ILE A 709 -15.06 -7.08 -16.28
N LYS A 710 -13.93 -7.32 -16.95
CA LYS A 710 -13.40 -6.44 -18.01
C LYS A 710 -13.41 -7.18 -19.35
N GLY A 711 -14.07 -6.58 -20.35
CA GLY A 711 -14.08 -7.04 -21.74
C GLY A 711 -12.79 -6.76 -22.50
#